data_AF-A0A955NVT6-F1
#
_entry.id   AF-A0A955NVT6-F1
#
_cell.length_a   1.000
_cell.length_b   1.000
_cell.length_c   1.000
_cell.angle_alpha   90.00
_cell.angle_beta   90.00
_cell.angle_gamma   90.00
#
_symmetry.space_group_name_H-M   'P 1'
#
loop_
_entity.id
_entity.type
_entity.pdbx_description
1 polymer ?
#
loop_
_entity_poly.entity_id
_entity_poly.type
_entity_poly.pdbx_seq_one_letter_code
_entity_poly.pdbx_strand_id
1 'polypeptide(L)'
;HEHKYDPITHEEFYQLYDFFNQLPEQGLDKDPCPPFIKVPSKDQQSRLEDFNHRLASLDTQLDKRLSENDPQMAAGFKAWAEQAERVYDRDWEVVQNLQVESEKGTAFEKIGDGAILAKSNGAATDTYTIRFNASKPIAGFRLEALPHPDLPAKGSGLASNGNFMLSRVEVSETHIAFETKEHTVGVSKVYADFEQDQFPAQDILDDNPVSGWAVLPQVERYHRIVFNPESTIGGDDEVQVTLRLKFHHIAPQHLLGHFRLSVTGEKDPRYSPWFALGPFPSASKEEAFAKDFGPESEIDLTKTYLEGDLRWTERGDLTDGAVHDLEGTGIAATYLYRTVYTPKERKVLWRFGSNDGIQVWLNGERIVSNDIGRQVSENQEKALVELKPGDNRLLMKINNRGGAYGFYFRPDLHLEGTEDEIARAFRVAQDHRTEEDSDKIHRLYRLAVDPVASDLNTQIGELKTNKSQLESSIPTIRVMEDMKEKRPTYVLIRGNYRNPGEEVTAGVPAFLPDLPKDQPVNRLALAKWLVSDEQPLTARVTVNRIWSLFFGLGLVKTSEDFGTQGERPSHPKLLDWLAVDFRESGWKVKDLIRKIVLSSTYRQDSVVSRVLLQRDPLNRLLARGPRRRLSAEFVRDNALAIAGLLD
;
A
#
# COMPACT_ATOMS: atom_id res chain seq x y z
N HIS A 1 -16.92 -1.08 -42.15
CA HIS A 1 -18.14 -1.44 -42.88
C HIS A 1 -18.30 -0.34 -43.91
N GLU A 2 -18.14 -0.66 -45.19
CA GLU A 2 -18.36 0.31 -46.28
C GLU A 2 -19.50 -0.25 -47.12
N HIS A 3 -20.73 -0.17 -46.62
CA HIS A 3 -21.89 -0.57 -47.40
C HIS A 3 -22.41 0.65 -48.16
N LYS A 4 -22.74 0.48 -49.45
CA LYS A 4 -23.21 1.56 -50.33
C LYS A 4 -24.50 2.27 -49.84
N TYR A 5 -25.19 1.69 -48.86
CA TYR A 5 -26.44 2.22 -48.31
C TYR A 5 -26.29 2.76 -46.89
N ASP A 6 -25.07 2.81 -46.34
CA ASP A 6 -24.85 3.41 -45.03
C ASP A 6 -25.10 4.93 -45.13
N PRO A 7 -25.94 5.51 -44.24
CA PRO A 7 -26.31 6.93 -44.31
C PRO A 7 -25.20 7.86 -43.81
N ILE A 8 -24.12 7.29 -43.27
CA ILE A 8 -22.91 7.98 -42.82
C ILE A 8 -21.69 7.25 -43.34
N THR A 9 -20.61 8.00 -43.58
CA THR A 9 -19.30 7.46 -43.97
C THR A 9 -18.64 6.72 -42.82
N HIS A 10 -17.67 5.85 -43.15
CA HIS A 10 -16.88 5.13 -42.13
C HIS A 10 -16.05 6.11 -41.28
N GLU A 11 -15.60 7.22 -41.87
CA GLU A 11 -14.92 8.31 -41.16
C GLU A 11 -15.86 8.96 -40.13
N GLU A 12 -17.05 9.40 -40.52
CA GLU A 12 -18.05 10.01 -39.61
C GLU A 12 -18.45 9.08 -38.46
N PHE A 13 -18.52 7.77 -38.70
CA PHE A 13 -18.73 6.79 -37.65
C PHE A 13 -17.62 6.84 -36.58
N TYR A 14 -16.35 6.86 -37.00
CA TYR A 14 -15.25 6.92 -36.04
C TYR A 14 -15.07 8.30 -35.41
N GLN A 15 -15.43 9.38 -36.11
CA GLN A 15 -15.53 10.71 -35.52
C GLN A 15 -16.58 10.73 -34.39
N LEU A 16 -17.73 10.07 -34.56
CA LEU A 16 -18.71 9.94 -33.49
C LEU A 16 -18.22 9.02 -32.36
N TYR A 17 -17.53 7.93 -32.70
CA TYR A 17 -16.92 7.01 -31.74
C TYR A 17 -15.86 7.69 -30.86
N ASP A 18 -15.08 8.63 -31.42
CA ASP A 18 -14.02 9.32 -30.69
C ASP A 18 -14.51 9.98 -29.41
N PHE A 19 -15.75 10.53 -29.38
CA PHE A 19 -16.36 11.06 -28.15
C PHE A 19 -16.36 10.06 -26.99
N PHE A 20 -16.50 8.76 -27.28
CA PHE A 20 -16.57 7.69 -26.28
C PHE A 20 -15.24 6.96 -26.09
N ASN A 21 -14.29 7.10 -27.03
CA ASN A 21 -12.95 6.52 -26.92
C ASN A 21 -12.03 7.30 -25.96
N GLN A 22 -12.51 8.41 -25.39
CA GLN A 22 -11.79 9.22 -24.41
C GLN A 22 -12.08 8.84 -22.96
N LEU A 23 -12.55 7.61 -22.71
CA LEU A 23 -12.85 7.10 -21.37
C LEU A 23 -11.62 6.41 -20.74
N PRO A 24 -11.29 6.72 -19.47
CA PRO A 24 -10.21 6.03 -18.75
C PRO A 24 -10.61 4.63 -18.26
N GLU A 25 -11.87 4.21 -18.47
CA GLU A 25 -12.38 2.91 -18.05
C GLU A 25 -11.69 1.77 -18.81
N GLN A 26 -11.33 0.72 -18.07
CA GLN A 26 -10.65 -0.47 -18.62
C GLN A 26 -11.60 -1.64 -18.89
N GLY A 27 -12.91 -1.48 -18.64
CA GLY A 27 -13.93 -2.51 -18.92
C GLY A 27 -13.77 -3.82 -18.14
N LEU A 28 -12.98 -3.83 -17.07
CA LEU A 28 -12.78 -4.96 -16.17
C LEU A 28 -13.77 -4.86 -15.01
N ASP A 29 -14.41 -5.97 -14.62
CA ASP A 29 -15.20 -6.11 -13.38
C ASP A 29 -14.30 -6.07 -12.12
N LYS A 30 -13.32 -5.17 -12.08
CA LYS A 30 -12.47 -4.93 -10.92
C LYS A 30 -13.04 -3.72 -10.17
N ASP A 31 -13.54 -3.98 -8.97
CA ASP A 31 -13.91 -2.94 -8.02
C ASP A 31 -12.62 -2.46 -7.32
N PRO A 32 -12.30 -1.16 -7.31
CA PRO A 32 -13.05 -0.02 -7.86
C PRO A 32 -12.68 0.32 -9.32
N CYS A 33 -13.70 0.56 -10.17
CA CYS A 33 -13.54 1.01 -11.57
C CYS A 33 -13.56 2.56 -11.65
N PRO A 34 -12.40 3.24 -11.72
CA PRO A 34 -12.31 4.71 -11.81
C PRO A 34 -12.88 5.25 -13.13
N PRO A 35 -13.31 6.53 -13.18
CA PRO A 35 -13.02 7.59 -12.21
C PRO A 35 -14.06 7.77 -11.10
N PHE A 36 -13.57 8.23 -9.94
CA PHE A 36 -14.39 8.58 -8.78
C PHE A 36 -14.06 9.98 -8.29
N ILE A 37 -15.04 10.65 -7.69
CA ILE A 37 -14.80 11.87 -6.91
C ILE A 37 -15.31 11.70 -5.49
N LYS A 38 -14.57 12.30 -4.55
CA LYS A 38 -14.99 12.47 -3.16
C LYS A 38 -15.97 13.65 -3.08
N VAL A 39 -17.07 13.48 -2.35
CA VAL A 39 -18.10 14.51 -2.20
C VAL A 39 -18.21 14.92 -0.73
N PRO A 40 -17.28 15.75 -0.22
CA PRO A 40 -17.33 16.18 1.17
C PRO A 40 -18.55 17.08 1.43
N SER A 41 -19.10 16.99 2.64
CA SER A 41 -19.98 18.05 3.15
C SER A 41 -19.19 19.35 3.36
N LYS A 42 -19.88 20.49 3.49
CA LYS A 42 -19.22 21.78 3.78
C LYS A 42 -18.41 21.75 5.07
N ASP A 43 -18.89 21.02 6.09
CA ASP A 43 -18.17 20.81 7.35
C ASP A 43 -16.89 19.99 7.13
N GLN A 44 -17.00 18.86 6.41
CA GLN A 44 -15.84 18.02 6.08
C GLN A 44 -14.80 18.81 5.28
N GLN A 45 -15.22 19.61 4.31
CA GLN A 45 -14.31 20.45 3.53
C GLN A 45 -13.58 21.48 4.40
N SER A 46 -14.31 22.21 5.26
CA SER A 46 -13.70 23.16 6.20
C SER A 46 -12.71 22.51 7.15
N ARG A 47 -13.00 21.29 7.63
CA ARG A 47 -12.10 20.53 8.50
C ARG A 47 -10.86 20.03 7.76
N LEU A 48 -10.98 19.61 6.49
CA LEU A 48 -9.83 19.26 5.66
C LEU A 48 -8.91 20.46 5.45
N GLU A 49 -9.48 21.64 5.21
CA GLU A 49 -8.73 22.90 5.08
C GLU A 49 -8.01 23.24 6.39
N ASP A 50 -8.67 23.12 7.55
CA ASP A 50 -8.03 23.30 8.87
C ASP A 50 -6.87 22.32 9.08
N PHE A 51 -7.08 21.03 8.80
CA PHE A 51 -6.02 20.03 8.90
C PHE A 51 -4.82 20.37 8.01
N ASN A 52 -5.06 20.79 6.76
CA ASN A 52 -4.00 21.18 5.85
C ASN A 52 -3.22 22.40 6.36
N HIS A 53 -3.91 23.43 6.86
CA HIS A 53 -3.27 24.61 7.42
C HIS A 53 -2.42 24.29 8.66
N ARG A 54 -2.96 23.47 9.57
CA ARG A 54 -2.25 23.07 10.79
C ARG A 54 -1.05 22.19 10.50
N LEU A 55 -1.18 21.23 9.58
CA LEU A 55 -0.07 20.42 9.12
C LEU A 55 1.05 21.29 8.53
N ALA A 56 0.72 22.18 7.60
CA ALA A 56 1.72 23.08 7.01
C ALA A 56 2.41 23.96 8.07
N SER A 57 1.67 24.44 9.07
CA SER A 57 2.23 25.24 10.17
C SER A 57 3.17 24.42 11.05
N LEU A 58 2.80 23.20 11.42
CA LEU A 58 3.64 22.32 12.26
C LEU A 58 4.85 21.82 11.49
N ASP A 59 4.70 21.44 10.22
CA ASP A 59 5.82 21.06 9.36
C ASP A 59 6.84 22.21 9.27
N THR A 60 6.38 23.45 9.05
CA THR A 60 7.26 24.64 9.06
C THR A 60 7.99 24.84 10.40
N GLN A 61 7.30 24.62 11.52
CA GLN A 61 7.91 24.71 12.85
C GLN A 61 8.95 23.61 13.08
N LEU A 62 8.64 22.39 12.65
CA LEU A 62 9.54 21.26 12.75
C LEU A 62 10.79 21.47 11.90
N ASP A 63 10.64 21.86 10.63
CA ASP A 63 11.76 22.13 9.72
C ASP A 63 12.66 23.25 10.26
N LYS A 64 12.07 24.31 10.82
CA LYS A 64 12.82 25.35 11.51
C LYS A 64 13.61 24.79 12.69
N ARG A 65 12.97 23.99 13.56
CA ARG A 65 13.64 23.40 14.73
C ARG A 65 14.76 22.43 14.33
N LEU A 66 14.56 21.64 13.28
CA LEU A 66 15.55 20.69 12.77
C LEU A 66 16.76 21.38 12.13
N SER A 67 16.56 22.56 11.52
CA SER A 67 17.61 23.35 10.87
C SER A 67 18.37 24.30 11.82
N GLU A 68 17.96 24.40 13.08
CA GLU A 68 18.65 25.21 14.08
C GLU A 68 20.07 24.68 14.35
N ASN A 69 21.05 25.56 14.16
CA ASN A 69 22.44 25.27 14.46
C ASN A 69 22.67 25.29 15.99
N ASP A 70 22.79 24.10 16.57
CA ASP A 70 23.04 23.90 18.00
C ASP A 70 24.34 23.08 18.15
N PRO A 71 25.44 23.68 18.66
CA PRO A 71 26.71 22.99 18.82
C PRO A 71 26.67 21.77 19.74
N GLN A 72 25.79 21.76 20.76
CA GLN A 72 25.64 20.60 21.65
C GLN A 72 24.97 19.44 20.92
N MET A 73 23.95 19.74 20.11
CA MET A 73 23.29 18.74 19.27
C MET A 73 24.25 18.20 18.19
N ALA A 74 25.08 19.04 17.60
CA ALA A 74 26.08 18.60 16.62
C ALA A 74 27.14 17.67 17.25
N ALA A 75 27.62 17.99 18.46
CA ALA A 75 28.56 17.15 19.18
C ALA A 75 27.91 15.82 19.63
N GLY A 76 26.68 15.89 20.14
CA GLY A 76 25.89 14.71 20.50
C GLY A 76 25.61 13.81 19.31
N PHE A 77 25.28 14.38 18.16
CA PHE A 77 25.08 13.66 16.91
C PHE A 77 26.33 12.91 16.50
N LYS A 78 27.49 13.59 16.49
CA LYS A 78 28.76 12.96 16.12
C LYS A 78 29.08 11.75 17.01
N ALA A 79 28.97 11.91 18.33
CA ALA A 79 29.23 10.83 19.27
C ALA A 79 28.24 9.66 19.12
N TRP A 80 26.97 9.97 18.90
CA TRP A 80 25.93 8.98 18.68
C TRP A 80 26.10 8.23 17.35
N ALA A 81 26.36 8.96 16.26
CA ALA A 81 26.58 8.39 14.94
C ALA A 81 27.83 7.50 14.94
N GLU A 82 28.97 7.96 15.46
CA GLU A 82 30.18 7.12 15.60
C GLU A 82 29.92 5.82 16.37
N GLN A 83 29.06 5.87 17.39
CA GLN A 83 28.67 4.70 18.15
C GLN A 83 27.72 3.76 17.38
N ALA A 84 26.79 4.33 16.60
CA ALA A 84 25.89 3.57 15.73
C ALA A 84 26.64 2.90 14.56
N GLU A 85 27.63 3.56 13.95
CA GLU A 85 28.47 2.96 12.90
C GLU A 85 29.26 1.76 13.41
N ARG A 86 29.83 1.89 14.61
CA ARG A 86 30.53 0.78 15.29
C ARG A 86 29.61 -0.41 15.57
N VAL A 87 28.30 -0.23 15.53
CA VAL A 87 27.35 -1.33 15.72
C VAL A 87 27.10 -2.07 14.41
N TYR A 88 27.03 -1.39 13.26
CA TYR A 88 26.72 -2.03 11.98
C TYR A 88 27.92 -2.58 11.20
N ASP A 89 29.07 -1.91 11.31
CA ASP A 89 30.23 -2.19 10.46
C ASP A 89 31.40 -2.82 11.22
N ARG A 90 31.20 -3.25 12.46
CA ARG A 90 32.24 -3.85 13.30
C ARG A 90 32.30 -5.38 13.18
N ASP A 91 33.51 -5.91 13.27
CA ASP A 91 33.86 -7.33 13.41
C ASP A 91 33.37 -8.25 12.24
N TRP A 92 33.04 -7.66 11.07
CA TRP A 92 32.80 -8.39 9.83
C TRP A 92 34.11 -8.75 9.13
N GLU A 93 34.36 -10.04 8.93
CA GLU A 93 35.51 -10.57 8.19
C GLU A 93 35.06 -11.02 6.78
N VAL A 94 35.64 -10.44 5.74
CA VAL A 94 35.41 -10.86 4.34
C VAL A 94 35.97 -12.26 4.13
N VAL A 95 35.13 -13.16 3.61
CA VAL A 95 35.55 -14.54 3.32
C VAL A 95 36.29 -14.58 1.98
N GLN A 96 37.62 -14.73 2.03
CA GLN A 96 38.48 -14.64 0.85
C GLN A 96 38.41 -15.88 -0.08
N ASN A 97 38.16 -17.07 0.49
CA ASN A 97 38.31 -18.34 -0.22
C ASN A 97 36.97 -19.03 -0.54
N LEU A 98 35.99 -18.27 -1.04
CA LEU A 98 34.71 -18.84 -1.45
C LEU A 98 34.88 -19.83 -2.61
N GLN A 99 34.28 -21.01 -2.48
CA GLN A 99 34.02 -21.93 -3.57
C GLN A 99 32.56 -21.76 -3.97
N VAL A 100 32.29 -21.36 -5.21
CA VAL A 100 30.93 -21.10 -5.68
C VAL A 100 30.62 -22.00 -6.86
N GLU A 101 29.52 -22.73 -6.76
CA GLU A 101 29.00 -23.61 -7.79
C GLU A 101 27.55 -23.25 -8.11
N SER A 102 27.11 -23.54 -9.33
CA SER A 102 25.76 -23.29 -9.79
C SER A 102 25.11 -24.60 -10.23
N GLU A 103 23.83 -24.79 -9.90
CA GLU A 103 23.03 -25.94 -10.36
C GLU A 103 22.71 -25.86 -11.86
N LYS A 104 22.63 -24.66 -12.43
CA LYS A 104 22.33 -24.42 -13.86
C LYS A 104 23.54 -24.06 -14.70
N GLY A 105 24.75 -24.09 -14.14
CA GLY A 105 26.00 -23.86 -14.85
C GLY A 105 26.36 -22.38 -15.08
N THR A 106 25.90 -21.47 -14.23
CA THR A 106 26.40 -20.09 -14.19
C THR A 106 27.88 -20.11 -13.81
N ALA A 107 28.72 -19.43 -14.61
CA ALA A 107 30.15 -19.36 -14.35
C ALA A 107 30.45 -18.20 -13.38
N PHE A 108 31.42 -18.40 -12.49
CA PHE A 108 31.83 -17.39 -11.51
C PHE A 108 33.29 -17.02 -11.69
N GLU A 109 33.57 -15.73 -11.61
CA GLU A 109 34.91 -15.16 -11.62
C GLU A 109 35.19 -14.50 -10.27
N LYS A 110 36.34 -14.81 -9.67
CA LYS A 110 36.79 -14.13 -8.45
C LYS A 110 37.40 -12.79 -8.83
N ILE A 111 36.87 -11.73 -8.25
CA ILE A 111 37.39 -10.37 -8.36
C ILE A 111 38.17 -10.04 -7.08
N GLY A 112 39.00 -9.00 -7.11
CA GLY A 112 39.72 -8.52 -5.92
C GLY A 112 38.79 -8.31 -4.71
N ASP A 113 39.37 -8.34 -3.51
CA ASP A 113 38.68 -8.14 -2.23
C ASP A 113 37.61 -9.19 -1.87
N GLY A 114 37.76 -10.42 -2.38
CA GLY A 114 36.87 -11.54 -2.05
C GLY A 114 35.51 -11.51 -2.72
N ALA A 115 35.30 -10.61 -3.69
CA ALA A 115 34.06 -10.50 -4.45
C ALA A 115 33.99 -11.54 -5.60
N ILE A 116 32.77 -11.88 -6.01
CA ILE A 116 32.45 -12.87 -7.03
C ILE A 116 31.57 -12.23 -8.10
N LEU A 117 31.96 -12.34 -9.37
CA LEU A 117 31.17 -11.92 -10.53
C LEU A 117 30.63 -13.15 -11.28
N ALA A 118 29.32 -13.28 -11.32
CA ALA A 118 28.59 -14.28 -12.09
C ALA A 118 28.47 -13.84 -13.56
N LYS A 119 28.69 -14.78 -14.48
CA LYS A 119 28.52 -14.58 -15.92
C LYS A 119 27.20 -15.21 -16.35
N SER A 120 26.30 -14.38 -16.91
CA SER A 120 25.02 -14.86 -17.41
C SER A 120 25.21 -16.00 -18.41
N ASN A 121 24.52 -17.10 -18.17
CA ASN A 121 24.39 -18.25 -19.06
C ASN A 121 22.99 -18.32 -19.70
N GLY A 122 22.15 -17.31 -19.49
CA GLY A 122 20.78 -17.27 -19.95
C GLY A 122 19.75 -18.00 -19.07
N ALA A 123 20.16 -18.61 -17.94
CA ALA A 123 19.26 -19.35 -17.06
C ALA A 123 18.19 -18.45 -16.43
N ALA A 124 16.94 -18.93 -16.42
CA ALA A 124 15.83 -18.19 -15.83
C ALA A 124 15.89 -18.18 -14.29
N THR A 125 16.25 -19.33 -13.70
CA THR A 125 16.40 -19.57 -12.26
C THR A 125 17.70 -20.30 -11.99
N ASP A 126 18.23 -20.23 -10.77
CA ASP A 126 19.43 -20.96 -10.37
C ASP A 126 19.56 -21.08 -8.84
N THR A 127 20.41 -21.99 -8.39
CA THR A 127 20.87 -22.11 -7.00
C THR A 127 22.39 -21.96 -6.96
N TYR A 128 22.88 -20.98 -6.22
CA TYR A 128 24.32 -20.80 -5.98
C TYR A 128 24.70 -21.49 -4.68
N THR A 129 25.58 -22.48 -4.76
CA THR A 129 26.14 -23.15 -3.58
C THR A 129 27.51 -22.58 -3.27
N ILE A 130 27.62 -21.88 -2.15
CA ILE A 130 28.84 -21.24 -1.66
C ILE A 130 29.41 -22.08 -0.52
N ARG A 131 30.68 -22.46 -0.59
CA ARG A 131 31.38 -23.22 0.46
C ARG A 131 32.66 -22.54 0.90
N PHE A 132 32.94 -22.60 2.20
CA PHE A 132 34.20 -22.16 2.79
C PHE A 132 34.43 -22.84 4.14
N ASN A 133 35.68 -22.91 4.57
CA ASN A 133 36.01 -23.45 5.90
C ASN A 133 36.03 -22.31 6.93
N ALA A 134 35.50 -22.58 8.12
CA ALA A 134 35.48 -21.67 9.25
C ALA A 134 36.17 -22.31 10.45
N SER A 135 37.25 -21.67 10.93
CA SER A 135 37.95 -22.06 12.16
C SER A 135 37.57 -21.20 13.38
N LYS A 136 36.76 -20.15 13.16
CA LYS A 136 36.19 -19.28 14.19
C LYS A 136 34.68 -19.47 14.21
N PRO A 137 34.02 -19.31 15.37
CA PRO A 137 32.56 -19.36 15.43
C PRO A 137 31.93 -18.26 14.58
N ILE A 138 30.85 -18.59 13.89
CA ILE A 138 30.06 -17.67 13.06
C ILE A 138 28.68 -17.48 13.68
N ALA A 139 28.30 -16.23 13.90
CA ALA A 139 27.03 -15.79 14.48
C ALA A 139 26.22 -14.89 13.55
N GLY A 140 26.75 -14.56 12.36
CA GLY A 140 26.05 -13.78 11.35
C GLY A 140 26.75 -13.82 9.99
N PHE A 141 25.96 -13.65 8.93
CA PHE A 141 26.41 -13.56 7.55
C PHE A 141 25.96 -12.23 6.95
N ARG A 142 26.83 -11.58 6.18
CA ARG A 142 26.52 -10.38 5.40
C ARG A 142 26.80 -10.67 3.93
N LEU A 143 25.74 -10.66 3.12
CA LEU A 143 25.82 -10.78 1.68
C LEU A 143 25.66 -9.39 1.07
N GLU A 144 26.69 -8.94 0.36
CA GLU A 144 26.73 -7.65 -0.30
C GLU A 144 26.40 -7.84 -1.78
N ALA A 145 25.47 -7.06 -2.32
CA ALA A 145 25.14 -6.97 -3.73
C ALA A 145 25.81 -5.72 -4.31
N LEU A 146 26.77 -5.92 -5.21
CA LEU A 146 27.73 -4.91 -5.63
C LEU A 146 27.45 -4.50 -7.09
N PRO A 147 27.14 -3.23 -7.38
CA PRO A 147 27.05 -2.74 -8.76
C PRO A 147 28.33 -3.03 -9.54
N HIS A 148 28.20 -3.37 -10.83
CA HIS A 148 29.36 -3.59 -11.68
C HIS A 148 29.13 -3.07 -13.11
N PRO A 149 30.12 -2.39 -13.73
CA PRO A 149 29.97 -1.85 -15.09
C PRO A 149 29.61 -2.88 -16.17
N ASP A 150 30.03 -4.13 -15.99
CA ASP A 150 29.79 -5.22 -16.94
C ASP A 150 28.42 -5.91 -16.74
N LEU A 151 27.66 -5.53 -15.72
CA LEU A 151 26.31 -6.04 -15.47
C LEU A 151 25.24 -5.15 -16.12
N PRO A 152 24.07 -5.71 -16.47
CA PRO A 152 22.96 -4.93 -17.03
C PRO A 152 22.56 -3.76 -16.13
N ALA A 153 22.18 -2.63 -16.75
CA ALA A 153 21.87 -1.38 -16.07
C ALA A 153 22.95 -0.94 -15.05
N LYS A 154 24.21 -1.41 -15.19
CA LYS A 154 25.28 -1.22 -14.21
C LYS A 154 24.90 -1.62 -12.78
N GLY A 155 23.93 -2.53 -12.66
CA GLY A 155 23.42 -2.97 -11.38
C GLY A 155 24.23 -4.10 -10.77
N SER A 156 23.66 -4.74 -9.74
CA SER A 156 24.24 -5.91 -9.06
C SER A 156 23.67 -7.24 -9.53
N GLY A 157 22.57 -7.24 -10.30
CA GLY A 157 21.90 -8.44 -10.81
C GLY A 157 22.11 -8.72 -12.30
N LEU A 158 21.72 -9.92 -12.74
CA LEU A 158 21.84 -10.38 -14.13
C LEU A 158 20.60 -10.11 -15.00
N ALA A 159 19.49 -9.66 -14.41
CA ALA A 159 18.30 -9.32 -15.18
C ALA A 159 18.57 -8.09 -16.05
N SER A 160 17.86 -7.92 -17.18
CA SER A 160 18.11 -6.81 -18.12
C SER A 160 17.97 -5.42 -17.52
N ASN A 161 17.21 -5.28 -16.43
CA ASN A 161 17.05 -4.05 -15.65
C ASN A 161 18.05 -3.92 -14.49
N GLY A 162 19.06 -4.79 -14.40
CA GLY A 162 20.08 -4.80 -13.34
C GLY A 162 19.63 -5.37 -11.99
N ASN A 163 18.40 -5.87 -11.89
CA ASN A 163 17.84 -6.40 -10.64
C ASN A 163 18.18 -7.89 -10.42
N PHE A 164 17.97 -8.36 -9.19
CA PHE A 164 17.98 -9.77 -8.80
C PHE A 164 16.82 -10.05 -7.85
N MET A 165 16.54 -11.33 -7.56
CA MET A 165 15.57 -11.71 -6.54
C MET A 165 16.05 -12.96 -5.81
N LEU A 166 16.62 -12.75 -4.62
CA LEU A 166 17.03 -13.82 -3.72
C LEU A 166 15.79 -14.37 -3.01
N SER A 167 15.29 -15.52 -3.48
CA SER A 167 14.06 -16.14 -2.95
C SER A 167 14.29 -16.91 -1.67
N ARG A 168 15.49 -17.48 -1.45
CA ARG A 168 15.77 -18.29 -0.27
C ARG A 168 17.25 -18.36 0.06
N VAL A 169 17.55 -18.43 1.35
CA VAL A 169 18.88 -18.78 1.87
C VAL A 169 18.80 -20.02 2.75
N GLU A 170 19.67 -20.99 2.49
CA GLU A 170 19.84 -22.16 3.37
C GLU A 170 21.27 -22.19 3.88
N VAL A 171 21.41 -22.43 5.18
CA VAL A 171 22.70 -22.48 5.87
C VAL A 171 22.92 -23.86 6.45
N SER A 172 24.13 -24.37 6.31
CA SER A 172 24.53 -25.64 6.91
C SER A 172 26.02 -25.68 7.23
N GLU A 173 26.38 -26.60 8.11
CA GLU A 173 27.76 -26.89 8.51
C GLU A 173 28.06 -28.38 8.42
N THR A 174 29.34 -28.73 8.28
CA THR A 174 29.85 -30.10 8.35
C THR A 174 31.14 -30.09 9.15
N HIS A 175 31.17 -30.80 10.28
CA HIS A 175 32.33 -30.87 11.17
C HIS A 175 33.46 -31.70 10.55
N ILE A 176 34.55 -31.05 10.13
CA ILE A 176 35.61 -31.69 9.35
C ILE A 176 36.31 -32.81 10.16
N ALA A 177 36.39 -32.65 11.48
CA ALA A 177 37.10 -33.57 12.34
C ALA A 177 36.30 -34.82 12.75
N PHE A 178 34.95 -34.75 12.76
CA PHE A 178 34.12 -35.75 13.42
C PHE A 178 32.93 -36.27 12.61
N GLU A 179 32.46 -35.54 11.59
CA GLU A 179 31.23 -35.85 10.88
C GLU A 179 31.40 -35.78 9.37
N THR A 180 30.68 -36.64 8.65
CA THR A 180 30.58 -36.59 7.18
C THR A 180 29.21 -36.13 6.69
N LYS A 181 28.29 -35.83 7.61
CA LYS A 181 26.93 -35.44 7.31
C LYS A 181 26.75 -33.94 7.48
N GLU A 182 26.04 -33.35 6.53
CA GLU A 182 25.68 -31.95 6.56
C GLU A 182 24.55 -31.68 7.56
N HIS A 183 24.75 -30.71 8.44
CA HIS A 183 23.80 -30.25 9.45
C HIS A 183 23.22 -28.89 9.04
N THR A 184 21.91 -28.84 8.78
CA THR A 184 21.21 -27.59 8.48
C THR A 184 21.04 -26.75 9.74
N VAL A 185 21.34 -25.46 9.63
CA VAL A 185 21.16 -24.47 10.69
C VAL A 185 20.08 -23.49 10.25
N GLY A 186 19.03 -23.35 11.07
CA GLY A 186 17.96 -22.38 10.80
C GLY A 186 18.48 -20.95 10.83
N VAL A 187 17.71 -20.01 10.28
CA VAL A 187 18.03 -18.58 10.27
C VAL A 187 16.96 -17.84 11.08
N SER A 188 17.38 -17.09 12.08
CA SER A 188 16.48 -16.49 13.09
C SER A 188 16.14 -15.03 12.81
N LYS A 189 16.99 -14.30 12.10
CA LYS A 189 16.84 -12.87 11.80
C LYS A 189 17.37 -12.54 10.43
N VAL A 190 16.68 -11.65 9.73
CA VAL A 190 17.09 -11.13 8.42
C VAL A 190 16.78 -9.65 8.33
N TYR A 191 17.65 -8.87 7.69
CA TYR A 191 17.36 -7.50 7.28
C TYR A 191 18.27 -7.05 6.15
N ALA A 192 17.76 -6.12 5.33
CA ALA A 192 18.54 -5.47 4.29
C ALA A 192 18.57 -3.94 4.47
N ASP A 193 19.55 -3.31 3.85
CA ASP A 193 19.65 -1.84 3.76
C ASP A 193 18.55 -1.23 2.88
N PHE A 194 18.12 -1.96 1.87
CA PHE A 194 17.02 -1.61 0.98
C PHE A 194 16.19 -2.85 0.63
N GLU A 195 14.88 -2.66 0.53
CA GLU A 195 13.90 -3.68 0.16
C GLU A 195 12.98 -3.08 -0.90
N GLN A 196 12.89 -3.74 -2.05
CA GLN A 196 11.93 -3.38 -3.09
C GLN A 196 10.49 -3.55 -2.54
N ASP A 197 9.58 -2.65 -2.92
CA ASP A 197 8.17 -2.76 -2.54
C ASP A 197 7.60 -4.13 -2.93
N GLN A 198 6.92 -4.80 -1.98
CA GLN A 198 6.41 -6.18 -2.08
C GLN A 198 7.46 -7.31 -2.08
N PHE A 199 8.75 -6.99 -1.91
CA PHE A 199 9.85 -7.96 -1.87
C PHE A 199 10.73 -7.74 -0.62
N PRO A 200 10.17 -7.98 0.59
CA PRO A 200 10.88 -7.77 1.84
C PRO A 200 11.98 -8.81 2.06
N ALA A 201 13.04 -8.41 2.77
CA ALA A 201 14.19 -9.28 3.01
C ALA A 201 13.83 -10.52 3.84
N GLN A 202 12.82 -10.43 4.71
CA GLN A 202 12.38 -11.54 5.57
C GLN A 202 11.89 -12.76 4.77
N ASP A 203 11.39 -12.54 3.56
CA ASP A 203 10.80 -13.61 2.74
C ASP A 203 11.86 -14.62 2.26
N ILE A 204 13.16 -14.34 2.39
CA ILE A 204 14.21 -15.34 2.11
C ILE A 204 14.18 -16.56 3.05
N LEU A 205 13.40 -16.50 4.13
CA LEU A 205 13.25 -17.58 5.10
C LEU A 205 12.15 -18.58 4.73
N ASP A 206 11.22 -18.20 3.86
CA ASP A 206 10.12 -19.06 3.44
C ASP A 206 10.48 -19.85 2.17
N ASP A 207 9.56 -20.72 1.73
CA ASP A 207 9.72 -21.53 0.51
C ASP A 207 8.95 -20.92 -0.68
N ASN A 208 8.58 -19.63 -0.62
CA ASN A 208 7.79 -18.97 -1.65
C ASN A 208 8.69 -18.45 -2.79
N PRO A 209 8.63 -19.05 -4.00
CA PRO A 209 9.54 -18.69 -5.09
C PRO A 209 9.19 -17.36 -5.76
N VAL A 210 8.07 -16.72 -5.41
CA VAL A 210 7.65 -15.43 -5.99
C VAL A 210 7.92 -14.23 -5.08
N SER A 211 8.48 -14.45 -3.89
CA SER A 211 8.90 -13.41 -2.96
C SER A 211 10.34 -13.64 -2.51
N GLY A 212 10.92 -12.65 -1.83
CA GLY A 212 12.32 -12.65 -1.42
C GLY A 212 12.91 -11.25 -1.47
N TRP A 213 14.23 -11.16 -1.39
CA TRP A 213 14.94 -9.87 -1.39
C TRP A 213 15.27 -9.40 -2.81
N ALA A 214 14.82 -8.20 -3.15
CA ALA A 214 15.10 -7.52 -4.42
C ALA A 214 15.35 -6.01 -4.20
N VAL A 215 15.94 -5.33 -5.20
CA VAL A 215 16.51 -3.98 -5.03
C VAL A 215 16.04 -2.94 -6.04
N LEU A 216 15.02 -3.20 -6.86
CA LEU A 216 14.45 -2.18 -7.75
C LEU A 216 13.75 -1.08 -6.93
N PRO A 217 13.84 0.22 -7.30
CA PRO A 217 14.54 0.78 -8.45
C PRO A 217 16.03 1.11 -8.24
N GLN A 218 16.61 0.78 -7.09
CA GLN A 218 17.96 1.20 -6.66
C GLN A 218 19.10 0.30 -7.17
N VAL A 219 18.92 -0.41 -8.28
CA VAL A 219 19.84 -1.46 -8.78
C VAL A 219 21.30 -1.00 -8.97
N GLU A 220 21.54 0.28 -9.28
CA GLU A 220 22.86 0.87 -9.47
C GLU A 220 23.61 1.17 -8.16
N ARG A 221 22.99 0.90 -7.01
CA ARG A 221 23.57 1.16 -5.68
C ARG A 221 24.11 -0.11 -5.04
N TYR A 222 25.10 0.10 -4.17
CA TYR A 222 25.52 -0.90 -3.20
C TYR A 222 24.34 -1.28 -2.31
N HIS A 223 24.13 -2.58 -2.14
CA HIS A 223 23.14 -3.12 -1.22
C HIS A 223 23.71 -4.25 -0.38
N ARG A 224 23.12 -4.50 0.79
CA ARG A 224 23.51 -5.61 1.65
C ARG A 224 22.31 -6.19 2.38
N ILE A 225 22.37 -7.49 2.57
CA ILE A 225 21.48 -8.24 3.44
C ILE A 225 22.32 -8.93 4.51
N VAL A 226 21.81 -8.98 5.73
CA VAL A 226 22.39 -9.74 6.82
C VAL A 226 21.38 -10.73 7.33
N PHE A 227 21.87 -11.91 7.66
CA PHE A 227 21.07 -12.96 8.24
C PHE A 227 21.86 -13.71 9.32
N ASN A 228 21.19 -14.01 10.44
CA ASN A 228 21.79 -14.63 11.61
C ASN A 228 21.31 -16.08 11.75
N PRO A 229 22.23 -17.06 11.89
CA PRO A 229 21.83 -18.43 12.16
C PRO A 229 21.19 -18.54 13.56
N GLU A 230 20.28 -19.49 13.75
CA GLU A 230 19.61 -19.79 15.02
C GLU A 230 20.60 -20.27 16.10
N SER A 231 21.64 -20.99 15.67
CA SER A 231 22.76 -21.40 16.49
C SER A 231 24.07 -20.91 15.89
N THR A 232 25.09 -20.73 16.73
CA THR A 232 26.44 -20.42 16.25
C THR A 232 26.98 -21.58 15.44
N ILE A 233 27.55 -21.27 14.29
CA ILE A 233 28.18 -22.24 13.38
C ILE A 233 29.64 -22.40 13.78
N GLY A 234 30.09 -23.65 13.90
CA GLY A 234 31.41 -24.03 14.38
C GLY A 234 31.73 -23.56 15.81
N GLY A 235 33.02 -23.57 16.15
CA GLY A 235 33.54 -23.03 17.42
C GLY A 235 34.34 -24.05 18.25
N ASP A 236 33.96 -25.33 18.20
CA ASP A 236 34.66 -26.42 18.88
C ASP A 236 35.75 -27.05 17.99
N ASP A 237 35.55 -27.02 16.67
CA ASP A 237 36.46 -27.50 15.63
C ASP A 237 36.30 -26.70 14.32
N GLU A 238 37.10 -27.06 13.32
CA GLU A 238 36.97 -26.48 11.97
C GLU A 238 35.77 -27.11 11.25
N VAL A 239 34.87 -26.26 10.75
CA VAL A 239 33.68 -26.69 10.00
C VAL A 239 33.76 -26.22 8.55
N GLN A 240 33.21 -27.01 7.64
CA GLN A 240 32.88 -26.54 6.30
C GLN A 240 31.47 -25.95 6.33
N VAL A 241 31.35 -24.66 6.04
CA VAL A 241 30.08 -23.95 5.91
C VAL A 241 29.60 -24.06 4.47
N THR A 242 28.32 -24.36 4.28
CA THR A 242 27.64 -24.34 2.98
C THR A 242 26.45 -23.38 3.03
N LEU A 243 26.43 -22.41 2.12
CA LEU A 243 25.29 -21.51 1.89
C LEU A 243 24.68 -21.84 0.53
N ARG A 244 23.36 -22.02 0.47
CA ARG A 244 22.63 -22.14 -0.80
C ARG A 244 21.76 -20.91 -0.99
N LEU A 245 22.09 -20.10 -1.99
CA LEU A 245 21.32 -18.92 -2.40
C LEU A 245 20.42 -19.33 -3.57
N LYS A 246 19.09 -19.33 -3.39
CA LYS A 246 18.14 -19.74 -4.42
C LYS A 246 17.51 -18.53 -5.09
N PHE A 247 17.46 -18.56 -6.42
CA PHE A 247 16.84 -17.55 -7.27
C PHE A 247 15.77 -18.22 -8.13
N HIS A 248 14.57 -18.42 -7.57
CA HIS A 248 13.48 -19.18 -8.20
C HIS A 248 12.36 -18.30 -8.78
N HIS A 249 12.62 -17.01 -8.95
CA HIS A 249 11.62 -16.07 -9.45
C HIS A 249 11.06 -16.46 -10.82
N ILE A 250 9.77 -16.19 -11.03
CA ILE A 250 9.06 -16.48 -12.28
C ILE A 250 9.55 -15.62 -13.46
N ALA A 251 10.05 -14.41 -13.19
CA ALA A 251 10.61 -13.56 -14.24
C ALA A 251 12.07 -13.97 -14.51
N PRO A 252 12.46 -14.12 -15.79
CA PRO A 252 13.75 -14.70 -16.14
C PRO A 252 14.92 -13.86 -15.60
N GLN A 253 16.02 -14.56 -15.28
CA GLN A 253 17.36 -14.00 -15.05
C GLN A 253 17.48 -13.05 -13.84
N HIS A 254 16.56 -13.10 -12.87
CA HIS A 254 16.68 -12.34 -11.61
C HIS A 254 17.68 -13.01 -10.65
N LEU A 255 18.88 -13.26 -11.16
CA LEU A 255 20.00 -13.87 -10.44
C LEU A 255 20.97 -12.79 -9.96
N LEU A 256 21.66 -13.02 -8.84
CA LEU A 256 22.66 -12.08 -8.33
C LEU A 256 23.94 -12.13 -9.19
N GLY A 257 24.36 -10.97 -9.69
CA GLY A 257 25.45 -10.83 -10.65
C GLY A 257 26.81 -10.60 -10.01
N HIS A 258 26.92 -9.72 -9.01
CA HIS A 258 28.19 -9.42 -8.35
C HIS A 258 27.99 -9.28 -6.85
N PHE A 259 28.72 -10.09 -6.08
CA PHE A 259 28.47 -10.20 -4.65
C PHE A 259 29.72 -10.51 -3.83
N ARG A 260 29.66 -10.20 -2.53
CA ARG A 260 30.69 -10.52 -1.55
C ARG A 260 30.06 -11.06 -0.27
N LEU A 261 30.71 -12.03 0.37
CA LEU A 261 30.27 -12.61 1.63
C LEU A 261 31.23 -12.23 2.76
N SER A 262 30.68 -11.70 3.85
CA SER A 262 31.38 -11.51 5.12
C SER A 262 30.70 -12.30 6.24
N VAL A 263 31.46 -12.63 7.28
CA VAL A 263 30.97 -13.31 8.48
C VAL A 263 31.37 -12.56 9.75
N THR A 264 30.61 -12.72 10.82
CA THR A 264 30.98 -12.22 12.16
C THR A 264 30.82 -13.32 13.19
N GLY A 265 31.70 -13.34 14.20
CA GLY A 265 31.55 -14.18 15.39
C GLY A 265 30.81 -13.49 16.54
N GLU A 266 30.40 -12.23 16.35
CA GLU A 266 29.68 -11.47 17.35
C GLU A 266 28.24 -11.98 17.51
N LYS A 267 27.89 -12.41 18.73
CA LYS A 267 26.54 -12.84 19.08
C LYS A 267 25.75 -11.68 19.62
N ASP A 268 24.46 -11.61 19.31
CA ASP A 268 23.53 -10.74 20.03
C ASP A 268 23.48 -11.09 21.54
N PRO A 269 23.22 -10.12 22.43
CA PRO A 269 22.89 -10.38 23.81
C PRO A 269 21.60 -11.17 23.86
N ARG A 270 21.60 -12.15 24.73
CA ARG A 270 20.43 -13.02 24.90
C ARG A 270 19.63 -12.50 26.09
N TYR A 271 18.36 -12.21 25.85
CA TYR A 271 17.42 -11.78 26.88
C TYR A 271 16.68 -12.99 27.40
N SER A 272 16.63 -13.18 28.72
CA SER A 272 15.76 -14.20 29.33
C SER A 272 14.29 -13.84 29.14
N PRO A 273 13.33 -14.75 29.35
CA PRO A 273 11.93 -14.38 29.52
C PRO A 273 11.74 -13.27 30.56
N TRP A 274 10.62 -12.55 30.44
CA TRP A 274 10.22 -11.57 31.45
C TRP A 274 9.70 -12.27 32.70
N PHE A 275 9.96 -11.67 33.85
CA PHE A 275 9.30 -11.99 35.11
C PHE A 275 8.56 -10.75 35.60
N ALA A 276 7.37 -10.92 36.14
CA ALA A 276 6.59 -9.86 36.76
C ALA A 276 6.33 -10.15 38.24
N LEU A 277 6.32 -9.11 39.06
CA LEU A 277 6.00 -9.16 40.48
C LEU A 277 5.18 -7.92 40.87
N GLY A 278 3.95 -8.13 41.30
CA GLY A 278 3.00 -7.07 41.62
C GLY A 278 1.57 -7.46 41.22
N PRO A 279 0.60 -6.53 41.30
CA PRO A 279 0.77 -5.17 41.79
C PRO A 279 0.95 -5.09 43.32
N PHE A 280 1.86 -4.24 43.79
CA PHE A 280 2.02 -3.85 45.19
C PHE A 280 1.08 -2.68 45.53
N PRO A 281 0.01 -2.88 46.31
CA PRO A 281 -0.90 -1.79 46.68
C PRO A 281 -0.19 -0.70 47.47
N SER A 282 -0.52 0.56 47.20
CA SER A 282 0.07 1.73 47.85
C SER A 282 -1.01 2.72 48.29
N ALA A 283 -0.79 3.45 49.38
CA ALA A 283 -1.76 4.41 49.90
C ALA A 283 -1.81 5.71 49.08
N SER A 284 -0.73 6.02 48.34
CA SER A 284 -0.60 7.21 47.49
C SER A 284 0.30 6.95 46.30
N LYS A 285 0.17 7.76 45.25
CA LYS A 285 1.01 7.63 44.04
C LYS A 285 2.48 7.94 44.34
N GLU A 286 2.72 8.83 45.31
CA GLU A 286 4.06 9.16 45.81
C GLU A 286 4.69 7.95 46.53
N GLU A 287 3.90 7.20 47.31
CA GLU A 287 4.37 5.95 47.93
C GLU A 287 4.66 4.88 46.88
N ALA A 288 3.75 4.67 45.93
CA ALA A 288 3.95 3.70 44.84
C ALA A 288 5.27 3.96 44.12
N PHE A 289 5.57 5.23 43.84
CA PHE A 289 6.82 5.62 43.21
C PHE A 289 8.05 5.46 44.13
N ALA A 290 8.03 6.07 45.31
CA ALA A 290 9.23 6.23 46.13
C ALA A 290 9.60 5.01 46.99
N LYS A 291 8.66 4.14 47.33
CA LYS A 291 8.89 3.02 48.25
C LYS A 291 9.59 1.85 47.58
N ASP A 292 10.70 1.39 48.16
CA ASP A 292 11.31 0.10 47.79
C ASP A 292 10.48 -1.04 48.39
N PHE A 293 9.88 -1.87 47.54
CA PHE A 293 9.10 -3.04 47.95
C PHE A 293 9.95 -4.31 48.13
N GLY A 294 11.28 -4.19 48.00
CA GLY A 294 12.27 -5.25 48.19
C GLY A 294 13.12 -5.53 46.94
N PRO A 295 12.54 -5.71 45.75
CA PRO A 295 13.28 -6.07 44.54
C PRO A 295 14.38 -5.09 44.11
N GLU A 296 14.31 -3.82 44.51
CA GLU A 296 15.29 -2.80 44.09
C GLU A 296 16.68 -3.08 44.70
N SER A 297 16.72 -3.69 45.88
CA SER A 297 17.94 -4.00 46.63
C SER A 297 18.49 -5.38 46.29
N GLU A 298 17.62 -6.40 46.19
CA GLU A 298 18.00 -7.77 45.89
C GLU A 298 16.89 -8.50 45.15
N ILE A 299 17.25 -9.20 44.07
CA ILE A 299 16.32 -9.95 43.23
C ILE A 299 16.49 -11.44 43.53
N ASP A 300 15.48 -12.00 44.20
CA ASP A 300 15.32 -13.43 44.44
C ASP A 300 13.98 -13.88 43.86
N LEU A 301 14.04 -14.68 42.79
CA LEU A 301 12.86 -15.19 42.08
C LEU A 301 12.06 -16.21 42.90
N THR A 302 12.64 -16.76 43.98
CA THR A 302 11.98 -17.74 44.85
C THR A 302 11.28 -17.09 46.04
N LYS A 303 11.59 -15.81 46.32
CA LYS A 303 11.04 -15.06 47.44
C LYS A 303 9.57 -14.69 47.21
N THR A 304 8.79 -14.75 48.30
CA THR A 304 7.40 -14.28 48.33
C THR A 304 7.28 -12.94 49.05
N TYR A 305 6.23 -12.20 48.70
CA TYR A 305 5.95 -10.85 49.19
C TYR A 305 4.49 -10.75 49.63
N LEU A 306 4.17 -9.75 50.45
CA LEU A 306 2.83 -9.58 51.06
C LEU A 306 2.30 -10.87 51.70
N GLU A 307 3.03 -11.38 52.70
CA GLU A 307 2.67 -12.60 53.45
C GLU A 307 2.48 -13.87 52.59
N GLY A 308 2.97 -13.88 51.34
CA GLY A 308 2.87 -15.03 50.44
C GLY A 308 1.99 -14.79 49.21
N ASP A 309 1.24 -13.70 49.17
CA ASP A 309 0.27 -13.41 48.10
C ASP A 309 0.93 -13.06 46.76
N LEU A 310 2.14 -12.48 46.80
CA LEU A 310 2.88 -12.08 45.60
C LEU A 310 4.17 -12.89 45.44
N ARG A 311 4.43 -13.32 44.21
CA ARG A 311 5.65 -14.00 43.79
C ARG A 311 6.00 -13.62 42.35
N TRP A 312 7.26 -13.77 41.98
CA TRP A 312 7.67 -13.64 40.60
C TRP A 312 6.96 -14.67 39.73
N THR A 313 6.40 -14.22 38.62
CA THR A 313 5.77 -15.07 37.62
C THR A 313 6.47 -14.85 36.29
N GLU A 314 6.88 -15.92 35.63
CA GLU A 314 7.40 -15.86 34.27
C GLU A 314 6.27 -15.45 33.31
N ARG A 315 6.56 -14.51 32.42
CA ARG A 315 5.62 -13.87 31.50
C ARG A 315 6.11 -13.99 30.07
N GLY A 316 5.89 -15.16 29.48
CA GLY A 316 6.22 -15.43 28.08
C GLY A 316 5.33 -14.68 27.07
N ASP A 317 4.23 -14.08 27.54
CA ASP A 317 3.32 -13.24 26.77
C ASP A 317 3.85 -11.79 26.55
N LEU A 318 4.81 -11.36 27.36
CA LEU A 318 5.42 -10.04 27.22
C LEU A 318 6.51 -10.07 26.16
N THR A 319 6.27 -9.40 25.04
CA THR A 319 7.16 -9.31 23.89
C THR A 319 7.84 -7.94 23.79
N ASP A 320 9.11 -7.94 23.44
CA ASP A 320 9.87 -6.69 23.26
C ASP A 320 9.38 -5.94 22.02
N GLY A 321 9.34 -4.60 22.09
CA GLY A 321 8.85 -3.76 21.00
C GLY A 321 7.32 -3.65 20.90
N ALA A 322 6.57 -4.19 21.87
CA ALA A 322 5.13 -4.01 21.99
C ALA A 322 4.76 -3.26 23.28
N VAL A 323 3.62 -2.58 23.25
CA VAL A 323 3.00 -1.97 24.44
C VAL A 323 2.21 -3.05 25.17
N HIS A 324 2.42 -3.15 26.49
CA HIS A 324 1.76 -4.14 27.35
C HIS A 324 1.02 -3.49 28.50
N ASP A 325 -0.23 -3.89 28.70
CA ASP A 325 -1.00 -3.55 29.88
C ASP A 325 -0.63 -4.44 31.07
N LEU A 326 -0.58 -3.87 32.26
CA LEU A 326 -0.29 -4.58 33.51
C LEU A 326 -1.57 -4.76 34.34
N GLU A 327 -1.60 -5.82 35.15
CA GLU A 327 -2.77 -6.16 35.95
C GLU A 327 -2.95 -5.20 37.13
N GLY A 328 -4.20 -4.78 37.37
CA GLY A 328 -4.60 -3.92 38.49
C GLY A 328 -5.09 -2.53 38.06
N THR A 329 -5.97 -1.94 38.88
CA THR A 329 -6.57 -0.61 38.60
C THR A 329 -6.43 0.39 39.75
N GLY A 330 -5.87 -0.03 40.89
CA GLY A 330 -5.59 0.82 42.04
C GLY A 330 -4.21 1.45 42.01
N ILE A 331 -3.94 2.36 42.94
CA ILE A 331 -2.60 2.95 43.10
C ILE A 331 -1.64 1.85 43.58
N ALA A 332 -0.66 1.52 42.74
CA ALA A 332 0.21 0.38 42.96
C ALA A 332 1.53 0.48 42.20
N ALA A 333 2.47 -0.41 42.50
CA ALA A 333 3.70 -0.60 41.74
C ALA A 333 3.85 -2.04 41.26
N THR A 334 4.32 -2.25 40.04
CA THR A 334 4.63 -3.58 39.50
C THR A 334 6.08 -3.59 39.02
N TYR A 335 6.80 -4.65 39.40
CA TYR A 335 8.17 -4.89 38.98
C TYR A 335 8.22 -5.86 37.81
N LEU A 336 9.12 -5.59 36.88
CA LEU A 336 9.45 -6.39 35.71
C LEU A 336 10.94 -6.68 35.75
N TYR A 337 11.33 -7.93 35.55
CA TYR A 337 12.72 -8.37 35.65
C TYR A 337 13.09 -9.30 34.52
N ARG A 338 14.34 -9.20 34.06
CA ARG A 338 14.99 -10.22 33.23
C ARG A 338 16.51 -10.11 33.28
N THR A 339 17.20 -11.14 32.79
CA THR A 339 18.65 -11.09 32.57
C THR A 339 18.98 -10.89 31.09
N VAL A 340 20.13 -10.25 30.85
CA VAL A 340 20.69 -9.98 29.54
C VAL A 340 22.13 -10.48 29.51
N TYR A 341 22.34 -11.62 28.86
CA TYR A 341 23.66 -12.22 28.72
C TYR A 341 24.41 -11.61 27.54
N THR A 342 25.67 -11.20 27.73
CA THR A 342 26.56 -10.82 26.62
C THR A 342 27.95 -11.46 26.78
N PRO A 343 28.61 -11.96 25.71
CA PRO A 343 29.92 -12.60 25.83
C PRO A 343 31.09 -11.60 25.96
N LYS A 344 30.89 -10.33 25.58
CA LYS A 344 31.89 -9.26 25.64
C LYS A 344 31.23 -7.97 26.14
N GLU A 345 32.02 -7.01 26.61
CA GLU A 345 31.53 -5.69 27.03
C GLU A 345 30.96 -4.92 25.84
N ARG A 346 29.76 -4.36 25.99
CA ARG A 346 29.08 -3.66 24.87
C ARG A 346 28.13 -2.58 25.35
N LYS A 347 27.92 -1.59 24.49
CA LYS A 347 26.89 -0.56 24.70
C LYS A 347 25.64 -0.89 23.90
N VAL A 348 24.47 -0.73 24.51
CA VAL A 348 23.15 -1.01 23.92
C VAL A 348 22.23 0.16 24.25
N LEU A 349 21.41 0.60 23.30
CA LEU A 349 20.37 1.61 23.58
C LEU A 349 19.10 0.87 24.00
N TRP A 350 18.58 1.16 25.18
CA TRP A 350 17.28 0.65 25.62
C TRP A 350 16.26 1.75 25.55
N ARG A 351 15.06 1.42 25.07
CA ARG A 351 13.91 2.31 25.01
C ARG A 351 12.81 1.80 25.89
N PHE A 352 12.17 2.71 26.58
CA PHE A 352 11.09 2.40 27.49
C PHE A 352 9.90 3.30 27.24
N GLY A 353 8.76 2.85 27.75
CA GLY A 353 7.54 3.62 27.88
C GLY A 353 6.79 3.16 29.11
N SER A 354 5.94 4.03 29.63
CA SER A 354 5.18 3.75 30.84
C SER A 354 3.90 4.55 30.91
N ASN A 355 2.90 3.87 31.47
CA ASN A 355 1.70 4.43 32.06
C ASN A 355 1.70 3.90 33.50
N ASP A 356 1.94 4.69 34.55
CA ASP A 356 2.34 6.09 34.55
C ASP A 356 3.86 6.24 34.72
N GLY A 357 4.35 6.20 35.97
CA GLY A 357 5.76 6.47 36.28
C GLY A 357 6.66 5.25 36.09
N ILE A 358 7.95 5.49 35.84
CA ILE A 358 8.94 4.43 35.61
C ILE A 358 10.25 4.66 36.37
N GLN A 359 10.80 3.56 36.89
CA GLN A 359 12.18 3.49 37.36
C GLN A 359 12.84 2.24 36.79
N VAL A 360 14.09 2.36 36.35
CA VAL A 360 14.83 1.24 35.75
C VAL A 360 16.22 1.14 36.37
N TRP A 361 16.64 -0.08 36.68
CA TRP A 361 17.97 -0.41 37.17
C TRP A 361 18.66 -1.40 36.24
N LEU A 362 19.96 -1.17 36.02
CA LEU A 362 20.88 -2.11 35.39
C LEU A 362 21.92 -2.52 36.43
N ASN A 363 22.01 -3.82 36.70
CA ASN A 363 22.99 -4.37 37.66
C ASN A 363 22.92 -3.71 39.06
N GLY A 364 21.75 -3.19 39.45
CA GLY A 364 21.52 -2.48 40.72
C GLY A 364 21.75 -0.97 40.64
N GLU A 365 22.29 -0.45 39.54
CA GLU A 365 22.44 0.99 39.32
C GLU A 365 21.20 1.55 38.61
N ARG A 366 20.60 2.62 39.15
CA ARG A 366 19.41 3.23 38.56
C ARG A 366 19.77 4.06 37.33
N ILE A 367 19.24 3.67 36.18
CA ILE A 367 19.51 4.29 34.86
C ILE A 367 18.37 5.18 34.35
N VAL A 368 17.15 4.99 34.86
CA VAL A 368 15.95 5.80 34.51
C VAL A 368 15.13 6.03 35.77
N SER A 369 14.56 7.24 35.93
CA SER A 369 13.67 7.57 37.06
C SER A 369 12.79 8.78 36.74
N ASN A 370 11.57 8.52 36.26
CA ASN A 370 10.61 9.56 35.87
C ASN A 370 9.24 9.32 36.53
N ASP A 371 8.79 10.27 37.35
CA ASP A 371 7.48 10.23 38.01
C ASP A 371 6.48 11.15 37.30
N ILE A 372 5.92 10.68 36.19
CA ILE A 372 4.99 11.42 35.33
C ILE A 372 3.72 10.62 35.08
N GLY A 373 2.57 11.32 34.97
CA GLY A 373 1.30 10.69 34.63
C GLY A 373 1.00 10.86 33.15
N ARG A 374 0.80 9.76 32.42
CA ARG A 374 0.67 9.74 30.95
C ARG A 374 0.24 8.36 30.45
N GLN A 375 -0.20 8.30 29.19
CA GLN A 375 -0.36 7.02 28.49
C GLN A 375 1.00 6.45 28.08
N VAL A 376 1.06 5.12 27.97
CA VAL A 376 2.25 4.41 27.51
C VAL A 376 2.39 4.64 26.01
N SER A 377 3.60 4.98 25.59
CA SER A 377 3.96 5.14 24.19
C SER A 377 5.38 4.65 23.98
N GLU A 378 5.71 4.32 22.74
CA GLU A 378 7.05 3.89 22.39
C GLU A 378 8.06 5.04 22.61
N ASN A 379 9.28 4.70 23.01
CA ASN A 379 10.43 5.62 23.01
C ASN A 379 10.32 6.83 23.96
N GLN A 380 9.45 6.80 24.96
CA GLN A 380 9.30 7.86 25.96
C GLN A 380 10.56 8.06 26.81
N GLU A 381 11.27 6.97 27.14
CA GLU A 381 12.58 7.01 27.76
C GLU A 381 13.62 6.28 26.92
N LYS A 382 14.87 6.71 27.05
CA LYS A 382 16.03 6.10 26.38
C LYS A 382 17.19 6.04 27.35
N ALA A 383 17.88 4.91 27.42
CA ALA A 383 19.09 4.74 28.20
C ALA A 383 20.16 4.01 27.39
N LEU A 384 21.29 4.66 27.14
CA LEU A 384 22.47 3.99 26.61
C LEU A 384 23.13 3.22 27.76
N VAL A 385 23.01 1.91 27.74
CA VAL A 385 23.51 1.02 28.79
C VAL A 385 24.79 0.34 28.38
N GLU A 386 25.67 0.08 29.34
CA GLU A 386 26.89 -0.69 29.15
C GLU A 386 26.72 -2.07 29.79
N LEU A 387 26.60 -3.10 28.96
CA LEU A 387 26.51 -4.49 29.35
C LEU A 387 27.91 -5.05 29.56
N LYS A 388 28.14 -5.66 30.73
CA LYS A 388 29.38 -6.35 31.07
C LYS A 388 29.36 -7.80 30.58
N PRO A 389 30.51 -8.43 30.28
CA PRO A 389 30.56 -9.86 29.98
C PRO A 389 29.83 -10.70 31.04
N GLY A 390 29.00 -11.65 30.62
CA GLY A 390 28.13 -12.45 31.47
C GLY A 390 26.69 -11.91 31.55
N ASP A 391 25.99 -12.28 32.62
CA ASP A 391 24.60 -11.87 32.86
C ASP A 391 24.52 -10.45 33.44
N ASN A 392 23.70 -9.61 32.80
CA ASN A 392 23.34 -8.29 33.27
C ASN A 392 21.87 -8.28 33.74
N ARG A 393 21.58 -7.66 34.87
CA ARG A 393 20.25 -7.68 35.49
C ARG A 393 19.48 -6.41 35.13
N LEU A 394 18.36 -6.54 34.43
CA LEU A 394 17.43 -5.45 34.15
C LEU A 394 16.24 -5.57 35.09
N LEU A 395 16.02 -4.55 35.92
CA LEU A 395 14.84 -4.40 36.75
C LEU A 395 14.11 -3.12 36.36
N MET A 396 12.80 -3.19 36.22
CA MET A 396 11.94 -2.06 35.92
C MET A 396 10.79 -2.04 36.92
N LYS A 397 10.41 -0.85 37.36
CA LYS A 397 9.25 -0.62 38.22
C LYS A 397 8.32 0.35 37.51
N ILE A 398 7.07 -0.06 37.36
CA ILE A 398 6.00 0.74 36.77
C ILE A 398 5.03 1.12 37.87
N ASN A 399 4.77 2.42 37.99
CA ASN A 399 3.94 2.98 39.04
C ASN A 399 2.59 3.41 38.46
N ASN A 400 1.52 2.79 38.94
CA ASN A 400 0.14 3.11 38.62
C ASN A 400 -0.36 4.24 39.52
N ARG A 401 -0.86 5.35 38.94
CA ARG A 401 -1.46 6.45 39.71
C ARG A 401 -2.96 6.33 39.92
N GLY A 402 -3.57 5.22 39.47
CA GLY A 402 -4.99 4.91 39.56
C GLY A 402 -5.61 4.80 38.17
N GLY A 403 -6.07 3.60 37.79
CA GLY A 403 -6.58 3.28 36.47
C GLY A 403 -5.77 2.19 35.75
N ALA A 404 -5.95 2.08 34.43
CA ALA A 404 -5.16 1.19 33.60
C ALA A 404 -3.75 1.74 33.42
N TYR A 405 -2.77 0.85 33.36
CA TYR A 405 -1.35 1.19 33.42
C TYR A 405 -0.54 0.08 32.72
N GLY A 406 0.66 0.40 32.25
CA GLY A 406 1.36 -0.47 31.31
C GLY A 406 2.78 -0.02 31.05
N PHE A 407 3.50 -0.79 30.24
CA PHE A 407 4.89 -0.51 29.90
C PHE A 407 5.22 -0.84 28.46
N TYR A 408 6.32 -0.29 28.01
CA TYR A 408 6.99 -0.63 26.77
C TYR A 408 8.46 -0.86 27.08
N PHE A 409 9.04 -1.90 26.51
CA PHE A 409 10.48 -2.10 26.48
C PHE A 409 10.90 -2.54 25.10
N ARG A 410 11.94 -1.89 24.58
CA ARG A 410 12.64 -2.35 23.40
C ARG A 410 14.13 -2.28 23.68
N PRO A 411 14.82 -3.43 23.71
CA PRO A 411 16.25 -3.39 23.61
C PRO A 411 16.58 -3.10 22.16
N ASP A 412 17.08 -1.89 21.87
CA ASP A 412 17.84 -1.71 20.64
C ASP A 412 19.21 -2.34 20.87
N LEU A 413 19.21 -3.67 20.92
CA LEU A 413 20.29 -4.38 20.28
C LEU A 413 20.33 -3.88 18.87
N HIS A 414 21.55 -3.64 18.37
CA HIS A 414 21.85 -3.80 16.95
C HIS A 414 20.59 -3.66 16.08
N LEU A 415 20.11 -2.45 15.79
CA LEU A 415 20.19 -1.87 14.45
C LEU A 415 20.04 -2.87 13.24
N GLU A 416 20.62 -4.05 13.34
CA GLU A 416 20.31 -5.31 12.67
C GLU A 416 18.90 -5.89 12.99
N GLY A 417 17.96 -5.83 12.04
CA GLY A 417 16.66 -6.51 12.15
C GLY A 417 15.50 -5.69 12.73
N THR A 418 15.72 -4.44 13.11
CA THR A 418 14.65 -3.57 13.65
C THR A 418 14.02 -2.69 12.56
N GLU A 419 12.69 -2.64 12.48
CA GLU A 419 11.94 -1.75 11.54
C GLU A 419 12.04 -0.25 11.87
N ASP A 420 12.76 0.12 12.93
CA ASP A 420 12.97 1.51 13.29
C ASP A 420 13.65 2.27 12.14
N GLU A 421 13.17 3.47 11.84
CA GLU A 421 13.73 4.34 10.80
C GLU A 421 15.19 4.68 11.08
N ILE A 422 15.57 4.83 12.35
CA ILE A 422 16.98 5.03 12.75
C ILE A 422 17.81 3.82 12.34
N ALA A 423 17.29 2.63 12.60
CA ALA A 423 17.97 1.40 12.22
C ALA A 423 18.13 1.30 10.71
N ARG A 424 17.03 1.41 9.97
CA ARG A 424 17.06 1.36 8.51
C ARG A 424 18.05 2.36 7.91
N ALA A 425 18.16 3.56 8.47
CA ALA A 425 19.05 4.59 7.95
C ALA A 425 20.54 4.22 8.05
N PHE A 426 20.95 3.53 9.11
CA PHE A 426 22.35 3.09 9.27
C PHE A 426 22.64 1.71 8.67
N ARG A 427 21.62 0.99 8.19
CA ARG A 427 21.84 -0.23 7.39
C ARG A 427 22.55 0.08 6.07
N VAL A 428 22.44 1.30 5.53
CA VAL A 428 23.28 1.72 4.41
C VAL A 428 24.72 1.89 4.91
N ALA A 429 25.67 1.22 4.26
CA ALA A 429 27.09 1.28 4.62
C ALA A 429 27.60 2.73 4.60
N GLN A 430 28.41 3.10 5.60
CA GLN A 430 28.81 4.50 5.82
C GLN A 430 29.44 5.15 4.58
N ASP A 431 30.27 4.42 3.84
CA ASP A 431 30.97 4.83 2.63
C ASP A 431 30.09 4.87 1.37
N HIS A 432 28.86 4.37 1.46
CA HIS A 432 27.88 4.31 0.37
C HIS A 432 26.61 5.15 0.60
N ARG A 433 26.57 5.94 1.69
CA ARG A 433 25.47 6.86 1.98
C ARG A 433 25.46 8.08 1.07
N THR A 434 24.28 8.49 0.64
CA THR A 434 24.07 9.77 -0.04
C THR A 434 23.95 10.92 0.97
N GLU A 435 23.88 12.15 0.45
CA GLU A 435 23.51 13.33 1.25
C GLU A 435 22.11 13.16 1.85
N GLU A 436 21.16 12.61 1.09
CA GLU A 436 19.80 12.30 1.57
C GLU A 436 19.80 11.28 2.72
N ASP A 437 20.60 10.22 2.61
CA ASP A 437 20.75 9.24 3.70
C ASP A 437 21.31 9.91 4.96
N SER A 438 22.29 10.80 4.80
CA SER A 438 22.92 11.53 5.90
C SER A 438 21.96 12.53 6.55
N ASP A 439 21.20 13.27 5.76
CA ASP A 439 20.17 14.20 6.22
C ASP A 439 19.05 13.48 6.97
N LYS A 440 18.64 12.32 6.46
CA LYS A 440 17.66 11.45 7.13
C LYS A 440 18.16 11.00 8.49
N ILE A 441 19.40 10.53 8.58
CA ILE A 441 20.04 10.14 9.86
C ILE A 441 20.07 11.33 10.83
N HIS A 442 20.47 12.51 10.37
CA HIS A 442 20.51 13.72 11.19
C HIS A 442 19.11 14.13 11.67
N ARG A 443 18.10 14.09 10.79
CA ARG A 443 16.69 14.35 11.12
C ARG A 443 16.19 13.38 12.20
N LEU A 444 16.44 12.08 12.02
CA LEU A 444 16.01 11.04 12.95
C LEU A 444 16.67 11.19 14.33
N TYR A 445 17.97 11.51 14.36
CA TYR A 445 18.66 11.84 15.59
C TYR A 445 17.98 13.00 16.32
N ARG A 446 17.74 14.12 15.62
CA ARG A 446 17.09 15.31 16.20
C ARG A 446 15.71 14.96 16.76
N LEU A 447 14.86 14.26 16.00
CA LEU A 447 13.56 13.78 16.49
C LEU A 447 13.67 12.88 17.72
N ALA A 448 14.77 12.14 17.86
CA ALA A 448 14.98 11.22 18.96
C ALA A 448 15.49 11.89 20.24
N VAL A 449 16.25 12.99 20.15
CA VAL A 449 16.91 13.61 21.30
C VAL A 449 16.39 15.00 21.66
N ASP A 450 15.69 15.68 20.75
CA ASP A 450 15.13 17.00 20.95
C ASP A 450 13.63 16.90 21.31
N PRO A 451 13.24 17.19 22.57
CA PRO A 451 11.85 17.07 23.01
C PRO A 451 10.89 17.94 22.19
N VAL A 452 11.34 19.11 21.72
CA VAL A 452 10.49 20.01 20.93
C VAL A 452 10.23 19.44 19.53
N ALA A 453 11.27 18.94 18.87
CA ALA A 453 11.12 18.30 17.55
C ALA A 453 10.29 17.00 17.66
N SER A 454 10.48 16.23 18.73
CA SER A 454 9.69 15.03 19.02
C SER A 454 8.20 15.34 19.19
N ASP A 455 7.85 16.34 20.01
CA ASP A 455 6.47 16.76 20.26
C ASP A 455 5.79 17.26 18.97
N LEU A 456 6.47 18.11 18.18
CA LEU A 456 5.98 18.58 16.89
C LEU A 456 5.69 17.42 15.92
N ASN A 457 6.61 16.44 15.84
CA ASN A 457 6.45 15.27 14.98
C ASN A 457 5.29 14.38 15.43
N THR A 458 5.06 14.23 16.74
CA THR A 458 3.89 13.53 17.30
C THR A 458 2.59 14.23 16.89
N GLN A 459 2.48 15.55 17.07
CA GLN A 459 1.30 16.32 16.67
C GLN A 459 1.01 16.21 15.16
N ILE A 460 2.05 16.22 14.32
CA ILE A 460 1.93 16.01 12.87
C ILE A 460 1.36 14.62 12.58
N GLY A 461 1.88 13.58 13.24
CA GLY A 461 1.39 12.20 13.11
C GLY A 461 -0.09 12.07 13.47
N GLU A 462 -0.49 12.62 14.62
CA GLU A 462 -1.89 12.64 15.06
C GLU A 462 -2.81 13.35 14.07
N LEU A 463 -2.39 14.51 13.54
CA LEU A 463 -3.18 15.26 12.56
C LEU A 463 -3.29 14.53 11.22
N LYS A 464 -2.23 13.87 10.75
CA LYS A 464 -2.28 13.02 9.55
C LYS A 464 -3.26 11.87 9.72
N THR A 465 -3.24 11.20 10.86
CA THR A 465 -4.20 10.13 11.20
C THR A 465 -5.63 10.65 11.21
N ASN A 466 -5.90 11.75 11.91
CA ASN A 466 -7.23 12.37 11.99
C ASN A 466 -7.74 12.84 10.62
N LYS A 467 -6.85 13.41 9.79
CA LYS A 467 -7.16 13.79 8.41
C LYS A 467 -7.53 12.57 7.56
N SER A 468 -6.73 11.49 7.62
CA SER A 468 -6.99 10.26 6.87
C SER A 468 -8.32 9.61 7.27
N GLN A 469 -8.65 9.59 8.55
CA GLN A 469 -9.95 9.13 9.05
C GLN A 469 -11.10 9.97 8.49
N LEU A 470 -10.97 11.31 8.50
CA LEU A 470 -11.97 12.19 7.90
C LEU A 470 -12.10 11.93 6.39
N GLU A 471 -11.00 11.83 5.66
CA GLU A 471 -10.99 11.55 4.23
C GLU A 471 -11.69 10.23 3.91
N SER A 472 -11.46 9.20 4.74
CA SER A 472 -12.08 7.88 4.60
C SER A 472 -13.60 7.91 4.83
N SER A 473 -14.08 8.84 5.67
CA SER A 473 -15.53 9.05 5.91
C SER A 473 -16.26 9.78 4.79
N ILE A 474 -15.54 10.39 3.83
CA ILE A 474 -16.16 11.16 2.74
C ILE A 474 -16.74 10.19 1.70
N PRO A 475 -18.04 10.32 1.36
CA PRO A 475 -18.64 9.51 0.31
C PRO A 475 -17.92 9.67 -1.04
N THR A 476 -17.71 8.54 -1.70
CA THR A 476 -17.13 8.47 -3.03
C THR A 476 -18.23 8.17 -4.04
N ILE A 477 -18.34 8.96 -5.10
CA ILE A 477 -19.28 8.70 -6.19
C ILE A 477 -18.54 8.38 -7.49
N ARG A 478 -19.12 7.49 -8.30
CA ARG A 478 -18.67 7.23 -9.67
C ARG A 478 -19.02 8.40 -10.57
N VAL A 479 -18.08 8.80 -11.40
CA VAL A 479 -18.29 9.84 -12.40
C VAL A 479 -17.78 9.39 -13.75
N MET A 480 -18.21 10.09 -14.79
CA MET A 480 -17.59 10.01 -16.10
C MET A 480 -16.64 11.20 -16.24
N GLU A 481 -15.37 10.91 -16.51
CA GLU A 481 -14.36 11.92 -16.84
C GLU A 481 -13.73 11.56 -18.19
N ASP A 482 -13.32 12.57 -18.95
CA ASP A 482 -12.51 12.35 -20.15
C ASP A 482 -11.04 12.18 -19.73
N MET A 483 -10.27 11.38 -20.48
CA MET A 483 -8.84 11.21 -20.23
C MET A 483 -8.10 12.55 -20.33
N LYS A 484 -7.16 12.80 -19.42
CA LYS A 484 -6.26 13.97 -19.47
C LYS A 484 -5.43 13.98 -20.76
N GLU A 485 -4.93 12.81 -21.14
CA GLU A 485 -4.26 12.59 -22.40
C GLU A 485 -5.22 11.86 -23.34
N LYS A 486 -5.56 12.50 -24.46
CA LYS A 486 -6.51 11.93 -25.41
C LYS A 486 -5.91 10.70 -26.07
N ARG A 487 -6.72 9.63 -26.17
CA ARG A 487 -6.38 8.45 -26.95
C ARG A 487 -6.61 8.76 -28.44
N PRO A 488 -5.66 8.48 -29.33
CA PRO A 488 -5.91 8.65 -30.76
C PRO A 488 -6.97 7.65 -31.23
N THR A 489 -7.86 8.13 -32.10
CA THR A 489 -8.90 7.30 -32.73
C THR A 489 -8.59 7.18 -34.22
N TYR A 490 -8.56 5.95 -34.72
CA TYR A 490 -8.25 5.67 -36.12
C TYR A 490 -9.44 5.04 -36.84
N VAL A 491 -9.57 5.32 -38.13
CA VAL A 491 -10.48 4.58 -39.01
C VAL A 491 -9.96 3.16 -39.17
N LEU A 492 -10.61 2.16 -38.54
CA LEU A 492 -10.17 0.77 -38.69
C LEU A 492 -10.61 0.20 -40.04
N ILE A 493 -9.64 -0.15 -40.88
CA ILE A 493 -9.88 -0.68 -42.23
C ILE A 493 -10.58 -2.04 -42.10
N ARG A 494 -11.80 -2.12 -42.67
CA ARG A 494 -12.71 -3.28 -42.53
C ARG A 494 -13.06 -3.62 -41.06
N GLY A 495 -12.89 -2.69 -40.13
CA GLY A 495 -13.12 -2.93 -38.70
C GLY A 495 -12.00 -3.72 -37.99
N ASN A 496 -10.85 -3.94 -38.65
CA ASN A 496 -9.74 -4.67 -38.05
C ASN A 496 -8.91 -3.77 -37.14
N TYR A 497 -8.94 -4.00 -35.83
CA TYR A 497 -8.19 -3.25 -34.82
C TYR A 497 -6.66 -3.30 -35.01
N ARG A 498 -6.14 -4.29 -35.76
CA ARG A 498 -4.71 -4.40 -36.11
C ARG A 498 -4.33 -3.64 -37.38
N ASN A 499 -5.30 -3.04 -38.08
CA ASN A 499 -5.07 -2.33 -39.33
C ASN A 499 -5.69 -0.92 -39.27
N PRO A 500 -5.09 0.00 -38.47
CA PRO A 500 -5.53 1.38 -38.39
C PRO A 500 -5.27 2.11 -39.70
N GLY A 501 -6.24 2.91 -40.14
CA GLY A 501 -6.12 3.88 -41.22
C GLY A 501 -5.83 5.28 -40.68
N GLU A 502 -6.47 6.28 -41.26
CA GLU A 502 -6.28 7.69 -40.86
C GLU A 502 -6.80 7.97 -39.45
N GLU A 503 -6.13 8.86 -38.75
CA GLU A 503 -6.58 9.37 -37.45
C GLU A 503 -7.74 10.34 -37.65
N VAL A 504 -8.74 10.25 -36.78
CA VAL A 504 -9.91 11.13 -36.77
C VAL A 504 -10.10 11.73 -35.39
N THR A 505 -10.81 12.85 -35.37
CA THR A 505 -11.17 13.56 -34.13
C THR A 505 -12.69 13.62 -33.99
N ALA A 506 -13.16 13.83 -32.77
CA ALA A 506 -14.57 13.93 -32.43
C ALA A 506 -15.35 14.85 -33.38
N GLY A 507 -16.41 14.31 -33.98
CA GLY A 507 -17.22 14.99 -35.00
C GLY A 507 -18.62 14.40 -35.14
N VAL A 508 -19.50 15.12 -35.83
CA VAL A 508 -20.89 14.72 -36.09
C VAL A 508 -21.12 14.57 -37.59
N PRO A 509 -22.11 13.75 -38.02
CA PRO A 509 -22.40 13.58 -39.44
C PRO A 509 -22.72 14.89 -40.15
N ALA A 510 -22.14 15.11 -41.33
CA ALA A 510 -22.17 16.39 -42.04
C ALA A 510 -23.56 16.79 -42.57
N PHE A 511 -24.51 15.84 -42.62
CA PHE A 511 -25.91 16.13 -42.99
C PHE A 511 -26.74 16.71 -41.83
N LEU A 512 -26.18 16.74 -40.61
CA LEU A 512 -26.77 17.33 -39.42
C LEU A 512 -26.09 18.69 -39.12
N PRO A 513 -26.68 19.53 -38.26
CA PRO A 513 -26.06 20.79 -37.87
C PRO A 513 -24.66 20.58 -37.27
N ASP A 514 -23.76 21.54 -37.52
CA ASP A 514 -22.41 21.53 -36.96
C ASP A 514 -22.43 21.58 -35.42
N LEU A 515 -21.31 21.17 -34.80
CA LEU A 515 -21.11 21.37 -33.36
C LEU A 515 -20.87 22.86 -33.05
N PRO A 516 -21.28 23.33 -31.86
CA PRO A 516 -20.96 24.69 -31.40
C PRO A 516 -19.44 24.92 -31.37
N LYS A 517 -18.98 26.02 -32.01
CA LYS A 517 -17.53 26.32 -32.15
C LYS A 517 -16.88 26.88 -30.87
N ASP A 518 -17.69 27.37 -29.92
CA ASP A 518 -17.21 28.07 -28.72
C ASP A 518 -17.10 27.16 -27.48
N GLN A 519 -17.14 25.83 -27.65
CA GLN A 519 -17.07 24.87 -26.54
C GLN A 519 -16.09 23.74 -26.84
N PRO A 520 -15.46 23.14 -25.81
CA PRO A 520 -14.65 21.94 -25.99
C PRO A 520 -15.46 20.83 -26.67
N VAL A 521 -14.89 20.23 -27.71
CA VAL A 521 -15.51 19.09 -28.41
C VAL A 521 -15.33 17.84 -27.55
N ASN A 522 -16.31 17.61 -26.68
CA ASN A 522 -16.36 16.50 -25.74
C ASN A 522 -17.79 15.95 -25.59
N ARG A 523 -17.98 14.92 -24.76
CA ARG A 523 -19.28 14.27 -24.57
C ARG A 523 -20.38 15.21 -24.09
N LEU A 524 -20.03 16.22 -23.27
CA LEU A 524 -21.00 17.21 -22.84
C LEU A 524 -21.46 18.10 -24.00
N ALA A 525 -20.55 18.49 -24.89
CA ALA A 525 -20.90 19.21 -26.12
C ALA A 525 -21.80 18.36 -27.02
N LEU A 526 -21.48 17.07 -27.22
CA LEU A 526 -22.33 16.14 -27.97
C LEU A 526 -23.74 16.03 -27.35
N ALA A 527 -23.83 15.88 -26.01
CA ALA A 527 -25.11 15.77 -25.31
C ALA A 527 -25.98 17.03 -25.46
N LYS A 528 -25.38 18.23 -25.33
CA LYS A 528 -26.08 19.50 -25.55
C LYS A 528 -26.50 19.65 -27.01
N TRP A 529 -25.66 19.26 -27.96
CA TRP A 529 -25.94 19.31 -29.39
C TRP A 529 -27.13 18.42 -29.78
N LEU A 530 -27.22 17.21 -29.22
CA LEU A 530 -28.32 16.27 -29.47
C LEU A 530 -29.70 16.85 -29.14
N VAL A 531 -29.79 17.73 -28.13
CA VAL A 531 -31.06 18.34 -27.69
C VAL A 531 -31.19 19.81 -28.08
N SER A 532 -30.31 20.29 -28.96
CA SER A 532 -30.31 21.68 -29.43
C SER A 532 -31.52 22.00 -30.30
N ASP A 533 -31.87 23.28 -30.39
CA ASP A 533 -32.99 23.75 -31.21
C ASP A 533 -32.75 23.55 -32.71
N GLU A 534 -31.50 23.45 -33.12
CA GLU A 534 -31.10 23.22 -34.51
C GLU A 534 -31.23 21.74 -34.90
N GLN A 535 -31.28 20.81 -33.93
CA GLN A 535 -31.36 19.37 -34.19
C GLN A 535 -32.75 18.96 -34.74
N PRO A 536 -32.86 18.51 -36.01
CA PRO A 536 -34.17 18.28 -36.65
C PRO A 536 -34.81 16.90 -36.39
N LEU A 537 -34.10 15.97 -35.75
CA LEU A 537 -34.46 14.57 -35.58
C LEU A 537 -34.78 14.20 -34.15
N THR A 538 -34.02 14.65 -33.15
CA THR A 538 -34.13 14.14 -31.77
C THR A 538 -35.55 14.21 -31.23
N ALA A 539 -36.18 15.39 -31.31
CA ALA A 539 -37.56 15.56 -30.85
C ALA A 539 -38.56 14.70 -31.66
N ARG A 540 -38.39 14.62 -33.00
CA ARG A 540 -39.27 13.82 -33.88
C ARG A 540 -39.18 12.33 -33.56
N VAL A 541 -37.97 11.80 -33.39
CA VAL A 541 -37.74 10.39 -33.05
C VAL A 541 -38.33 10.08 -31.68
N THR A 542 -38.08 10.92 -30.68
CA THR A 542 -38.63 10.74 -29.32
C THR A 542 -40.15 10.79 -29.32
N VAL A 543 -40.77 11.79 -29.96
CA VAL A 543 -42.23 11.90 -30.09
C VAL A 543 -42.81 10.69 -30.81
N ASN A 544 -42.17 10.22 -31.87
CA ASN A 544 -42.63 9.05 -32.62
C ASN A 544 -42.58 7.77 -31.79
N ARG A 545 -41.52 7.56 -31.01
CA ARG A 545 -41.40 6.44 -30.08
C ARG A 545 -42.44 6.52 -28.97
N ILE A 546 -42.69 7.70 -28.40
CA ILE A 546 -43.75 7.88 -27.40
C ILE A 546 -45.12 7.62 -28.04
N TRP A 547 -45.37 8.14 -29.23
CA TRP A 547 -46.61 7.91 -29.98
C TRP A 547 -46.85 6.40 -30.22
N SER A 548 -45.80 5.66 -30.61
CA SER A 548 -45.91 4.23 -30.88
C SER A 548 -46.28 3.42 -29.62
N LEU A 549 -45.86 3.84 -28.43
CA LEU A 549 -46.30 3.22 -27.17
C LEU A 549 -47.83 3.30 -26.97
N PHE A 550 -48.46 4.36 -27.44
CA PHE A 550 -49.91 4.57 -27.28
C PHE A 550 -50.74 4.00 -28.42
N PHE A 551 -50.24 4.07 -29.64
CA PHE A 551 -50.98 3.66 -30.85
C PHE A 551 -50.52 2.32 -31.44
N GLY A 552 -49.48 1.71 -30.89
CA GLY A 552 -48.85 0.46 -31.37
C GLY A 552 -47.94 0.65 -32.59
N LEU A 553 -48.18 1.70 -33.38
CA LEU A 553 -47.36 2.11 -34.51
C LEU A 553 -47.04 3.60 -34.39
N GLY A 554 -45.78 3.97 -34.66
CA GLY A 554 -45.36 5.37 -34.73
C GLY A 554 -45.98 6.09 -35.93
N LEU A 555 -45.98 7.42 -35.92
CA LEU A 555 -46.27 8.25 -37.10
C LEU A 555 -45.29 7.94 -38.24
N VAL A 556 -44.04 7.62 -37.93
CA VAL A 556 -43.08 6.89 -38.76
C VAL A 556 -43.05 5.44 -38.28
N LYS A 557 -43.37 4.49 -39.16
CA LYS A 557 -43.46 3.07 -38.79
C LYS A 557 -42.09 2.49 -38.44
N THR A 558 -41.07 2.86 -39.21
CA THR A 558 -39.67 2.49 -39.00
C THR A 558 -39.06 3.36 -37.91
N SER A 559 -39.39 3.09 -36.64
CA SER A 559 -38.93 3.92 -35.52
C SER A 559 -37.40 4.02 -35.40
N GLU A 560 -36.67 3.07 -35.99
CA GLU A 560 -35.20 3.04 -36.02
C GLU A 560 -34.59 3.64 -37.30
N ASP A 561 -35.42 4.06 -38.28
CA ASP A 561 -34.94 4.66 -39.53
C ASP A 561 -35.87 5.80 -39.97
N PHE A 562 -35.38 7.02 -39.76
CA PHE A 562 -35.98 8.28 -40.22
C PHE A 562 -35.34 8.81 -41.52
N GLY A 563 -34.40 8.04 -42.08
CA GLY A 563 -33.69 8.35 -43.30
C GLY A 563 -34.45 7.95 -44.57
N THR A 564 -33.73 7.89 -45.68
CA THR A 564 -34.30 7.66 -47.02
C THR A 564 -34.76 6.21 -47.25
N GLN A 565 -34.30 5.26 -46.43
CA GLN A 565 -34.73 3.86 -46.45
C GLN A 565 -35.91 3.59 -45.48
N GLY A 566 -36.25 4.57 -44.63
CA GLY A 566 -37.40 4.53 -43.72
C GLY A 566 -38.73 4.85 -44.39
N GLU A 567 -39.83 4.53 -43.71
CA GLU A 567 -41.18 4.89 -44.16
C GLU A 567 -41.46 6.38 -43.87
N ARG A 568 -42.03 7.10 -44.84
CA ARG A 568 -42.45 8.49 -44.61
C ARG A 568 -43.50 8.58 -43.49
N PRO A 569 -43.54 9.68 -42.72
CA PRO A 569 -44.56 9.86 -41.69
C PRO A 569 -45.96 9.86 -42.32
N SER A 570 -46.91 9.15 -41.70
CA SER A 570 -48.31 9.16 -42.18
C SER A 570 -48.96 10.53 -42.01
N HIS A 571 -48.54 11.28 -40.99
CA HIS A 571 -49.02 12.64 -40.68
C HIS A 571 -47.83 13.58 -40.40
N PRO A 572 -47.10 14.05 -41.43
CA PRO A 572 -45.87 14.83 -41.26
C PRO A 572 -46.09 16.11 -40.42
N LYS A 573 -47.16 16.86 -40.71
CA LYS A 573 -47.48 18.10 -39.99
C LYS A 573 -47.78 17.87 -38.51
N LEU A 574 -48.40 16.73 -38.17
CA LEU A 574 -48.69 16.38 -36.78
C LEU A 574 -47.40 16.02 -36.03
N LEU A 575 -46.52 15.24 -36.68
CA LEU A 575 -45.21 14.90 -36.11
C LEU A 575 -44.38 16.16 -35.86
N ASP A 576 -44.32 17.07 -36.83
CA ASP A 576 -43.60 18.33 -36.69
C ASP A 576 -44.17 19.20 -35.57
N TRP A 577 -45.49 19.33 -35.50
CA TRP A 577 -46.15 20.10 -34.45
C TRP A 577 -45.87 19.53 -33.06
N LEU A 578 -46.02 18.21 -32.88
CA LEU A 578 -45.74 17.55 -31.60
C LEU A 578 -44.25 17.63 -31.23
N ALA A 579 -43.34 17.58 -32.20
CA ALA A 579 -41.90 17.68 -31.96
C ALA A 579 -41.49 19.08 -31.49
N VAL A 580 -41.98 20.13 -32.17
CA VAL A 580 -41.74 21.53 -31.77
C VAL A 580 -42.31 21.79 -30.38
N ASP A 581 -43.57 21.41 -30.16
CA ASP A 581 -44.24 21.58 -28.86
C ASP A 581 -43.52 20.83 -27.72
N PHE A 582 -43.09 19.59 -27.97
CA PHE A 582 -42.35 18.80 -26.98
C PHE A 582 -41.04 19.48 -26.60
N ARG A 583 -40.28 19.98 -27.58
CA ARG A 583 -39.04 20.74 -27.35
C ARG A 583 -39.31 22.03 -26.57
N GLU A 584 -40.24 22.86 -27.02
CA GLU A 584 -40.57 24.17 -26.41
C GLU A 584 -41.16 24.03 -24.99
N SER A 585 -41.79 22.91 -24.68
CA SER A 585 -42.24 22.61 -23.31
C SER A 585 -41.09 22.39 -22.31
N GLY A 586 -39.85 22.30 -22.79
CA GLY A 586 -38.69 21.90 -22.02
C GLY A 586 -38.58 20.38 -21.87
N TRP A 587 -38.91 19.63 -22.93
CA TRP A 587 -38.83 18.17 -22.97
C TRP A 587 -39.71 17.45 -21.91
N LYS A 588 -40.84 18.06 -21.54
CA LYS A 588 -41.75 17.53 -20.51
C LYS A 588 -42.56 16.34 -21.03
N VAL A 589 -42.03 15.13 -20.81
CA VAL A 589 -42.65 13.87 -21.25
C VAL A 589 -44.10 13.73 -20.78
N LYS A 590 -44.41 14.09 -19.53
CA LYS A 590 -45.77 14.02 -18.99
C LYS A 590 -46.77 14.91 -19.75
N ASP A 591 -46.33 16.07 -20.22
CA ASP A 591 -47.21 17.00 -20.94
C ASP A 591 -47.50 16.51 -22.36
N LEU A 592 -46.50 15.97 -23.06
CA LEU A 592 -46.68 15.28 -24.34
C LEU A 592 -47.64 14.08 -24.21
N ILE A 593 -47.43 13.23 -23.19
CA ILE A 593 -48.31 12.10 -22.92
C ILE A 593 -49.74 12.58 -22.67
N ARG A 594 -49.93 13.58 -21.81
CA ARG A 594 -51.25 14.15 -21.51
C ARG A 594 -51.94 14.63 -22.79
N LYS A 595 -51.21 15.33 -23.67
CA LYS A 595 -51.70 15.83 -24.95
C LYS A 595 -52.16 14.70 -25.88
N ILE A 596 -51.39 13.62 -25.96
CA ILE A 596 -51.74 12.43 -26.73
C ILE A 596 -53.01 11.79 -26.17
N VAL A 597 -53.07 11.49 -24.87
CA VAL A 597 -54.19 10.73 -24.29
C VAL A 597 -55.49 11.53 -24.18
N LEU A 598 -55.42 12.87 -24.16
CA LEU A 598 -56.59 13.75 -24.20
C LEU A 598 -57.04 14.11 -25.62
N SER A 599 -56.28 13.73 -26.66
CA SER A 599 -56.68 13.97 -28.05
C SER A 599 -58.00 13.29 -28.40
N SER A 600 -58.75 13.85 -29.35
CA SER A 600 -59.92 13.17 -29.91
C SER A 600 -59.51 11.84 -30.56
N THR A 601 -58.36 11.82 -31.24
CA THR A 601 -57.77 10.66 -31.92
C THR A 601 -57.57 9.46 -30.99
N TYR A 602 -57.01 9.68 -29.80
CA TYR A 602 -56.79 8.61 -28.82
C TYR A 602 -58.08 8.12 -28.16
N ARG A 603 -59.05 9.03 -27.99
CA ARG A 603 -60.35 8.75 -27.35
C ARG A 603 -61.39 8.12 -28.28
N GLN A 604 -61.06 7.88 -29.56
CA GLN A 604 -61.94 7.16 -30.48
C GLN A 604 -62.23 5.73 -29.98
N ASP A 605 -63.39 5.19 -30.37
CA ASP A 605 -63.71 3.79 -30.10
C ASP A 605 -62.79 2.86 -30.92
N SER A 606 -62.42 1.73 -30.33
CA SER A 606 -61.66 0.67 -31.00
C SER A 606 -62.55 -0.23 -31.87
N VAL A 607 -63.88 -0.13 -31.76
CA VAL A 607 -64.84 -0.82 -32.62
C VAL A 607 -64.67 -0.38 -34.08
N VAL A 608 -64.54 -1.34 -34.99
CA VAL A 608 -64.25 -1.10 -36.42
C VAL A 608 -65.28 -1.78 -37.32
N SER A 609 -65.82 -1.04 -38.28
CA SER A 609 -66.69 -1.60 -39.32
C SER A 609 -65.85 -2.31 -40.41
N ARG A 610 -66.46 -3.26 -41.15
CA ARG A 610 -65.77 -3.92 -42.28
C ARG A 610 -65.22 -2.93 -43.30
N VAL A 611 -65.95 -1.84 -43.57
CA VAL A 611 -65.54 -0.80 -44.54
C VAL A 611 -64.30 -0.05 -44.04
N LEU A 612 -64.26 0.32 -42.75
CA LEU A 612 -63.08 1.00 -42.17
C LEU A 612 -61.88 0.06 -42.09
N LEU A 613 -62.09 -1.22 -41.78
CA LEU A 613 -61.02 -2.21 -41.74
C LEU A 613 -60.41 -2.47 -43.12
N GLN A 614 -61.22 -2.43 -44.19
CA GLN A 614 -60.71 -2.54 -45.57
C GLN A 614 -59.91 -1.30 -46.00
N ARG A 615 -60.34 -0.10 -45.58
CA ARG A 615 -59.67 1.16 -45.95
C ARG A 615 -58.41 1.44 -45.14
N ASP A 616 -58.39 1.06 -43.87
CA ASP A 616 -57.27 1.29 -42.97
C ASP A 616 -56.99 0.05 -42.08
N PRO A 617 -56.49 -1.06 -42.67
CA PRO A 617 -56.29 -2.32 -41.96
C PRO A 617 -55.30 -2.19 -40.79
N LEU A 618 -54.27 -1.36 -40.95
CA LEU A 618 -53.21 -1.17 -39.95
C LEU A 618 -53.45 0.01 -38.99
N ASN A 619 -54.61 0.68 -39.07
CA ASN A 619 -54.91 1.90 -38.34
C ASN A 619 -53.91 3.05 -38.59
N ARG A 620 -53.35 3.12 -39.81
CA ARG A 620 -52.34 4.10 -40.22
C ARG A 620 -52.91 5.50 -40.40
N LEU A 621 -54.17 5.60 -40.80
CA LEU A 621 -54.94 6.84 -40.93
C LEU A 621 -55.63 7.22 -39.62
N LEU A 622 -55.42 6.43 -38.56
CA LEU A 622 -55.98 6.66 -37.22
C LEU A 622 -57.52 6.70 -37.24
N ALA A 623 -58.13 5.88 -38.10
CA ALA A 623 -59.58 5.83 -38.31
C ALA A 623 -60.37 5.24 -37.11
N ARG A 624 -59.68 4.69 -36.12
CA ARG A 624 -60.24 4.11 -34.89
C ARG A 624 -59.26 4.25 -33.72
N GLY A 625 -59.78 4.07 -32.51
CA GLY A 625 -58.97 4.00 -31.29
C GLY A 625 -57.98 2.83 -31.32
N PRO A 626 -56.80 2.97 -30.70
CA PRO A 626 -55.81 1.91 -30.67
C PRO A 626 -56.29 0.75 -29.79
N ARG A 627 -56.07 -0.48 -30.27
CA ARG A 627 -56.35 -1.69 -29.49
C ARG A 627 -55.17 -1.96 -28.57
N ARG A 628 -55.38 -1.84 -27.26
CA ARG A 628 -54.29 -1.98 -26.27
C ARG A 628 -54.01 -3.46 -25.98
N ARG A 629 -52.80 -3.91 -26.28
CA ARG A 629 -52.25 -5.16 -25.76
C ARG A 629 -51.16 -4.79 -24.76
N LEU A 630 -51.28 -5.22 -23.51
CA LEU A 630 -50.24 -5.00 -22.51
C LEU A 630 -48.99 -5.80 -22.89
N SER A 631 -47.81 -5.19 -22.75
CA SER A 631 -46.54 -5.90 -22.87
C SER A 631 -46.32 -6.81 -21.66
N ALA A 632 -45.37 -7.76 -21.75
CA ALA A 632 -45.10 -8.69 -20.65
C ALA A 632 -44.66 -7.95 -19.37
N GLU A 633 -43.88 -6.88 -19.53
CA GLU A 633 -43.41 -6.00 -18.46
C GLU A 633 -44.60 -5.30 -17.79
N PHE A 634 -45.53 -4.75 -18.58
CA PHE A 634 -46.70 -4.07 -18.03
C PHE A 634 -47.65 -5.04 -17.32
N VAL A 635 -47.77 -6.28 -17.79
CA VAL A 635 -48.52 -7.33 -17.08
C VAL A 635 -47.85 -7.66 -15.75
N ARG A 636 -46.53 -7.84 -15.73
CA ARG A 636 -45.75 -8.10 -14.52
C ARG A 636 -45.86 -6.96 -13.52
N ASP A 637 -45.59 -5.73 -13.94
CA ASP A 637 -45.58 -4.57 -13.06
C ASP A 637 -46.99 -4.29 -12.51
N ASN A 638 -48.03 -4.51 -13.31
CA ASN A 638 -49.41 -4.42 -12.84
C ASN A 638 -49.71 -5.50 -11.77
N ALA A 639 -49.25 -6.73 -11.96
CA ALA A 639 -49.38 -7.79 -10.96
C ALA A 639 -48.62 -7.46 -9.66
N LEU A 640 -47.40 -6.93 -9.77
CA LEU A 640 -46.59 -6.51 -8.62
C LEU A 640 -47.23 -5.33 -7.88
N ALA A 641 -47.72 -4.32 -8.60
CA ALA A 641 -48.41 -3.18 -8.00
C ALA A 641 -49.70 -3.59 -7.28
N ILE A 642 -50.52 -4.46 -7.89
CA ILE A 642 -51.73 -5.01 -7.25
C ILE A 642 -51.37 -5.82 -6.00
N ALA A 643 -50.24 -6.52 -6.01
CA ALA A 643 -49.74 -7.30 -4.88
C ALA A 643 -49.03 -6.45 -3.81
N GLY A 644 -48.86 -5.13 -4.01
CA GLY A 644 -48.11 -4.25 -3.09
C GLY A 644 -46.61 -4.51 -3.06
N LEU A 645 -46.05 -5.07 -4.14
CA LEU A 645 -44.63 -5.43 -4.30
C LEU A 645 -43.88 -4.50 -5.26
N LEU A 646 -44.51 -3.39 -5.66
CA LEU A 646 -43.92 -2.36 -6.49
C LEU A 646 -44.02 -1.05 -5.71
N ASP A 647 -42.88 -0.48 -5.33
CA ASP A 647 -42.76 0.75 -4.52
C ASP A 647 -43.18 2.02 -5.27
#